data_AF-A0A6C0JMC6-F1
#
_entry.id   AF-A0A6C0JMC6-F1
#
_cell.length_a   1.000
_cell.length_b   1.000
_cell.length_c   1.000
_cell.angle_alpha   90.00
_cell.angle_beta   90.00
_cell.angle_gamma   90.00
#
_symmetry.space_group_name_H-M   'P 1'
#
loop_
_entity.id
_entity.type
_entity.pdbx_description
1 polymer ?
#
loop_
_entity_poly.entity_id
_entity_poly.type
_entity_poly.pdbx_seq_one_letter_code
_entity_poly.pdbx_strand_id
1 'polypeptide(L)'
;METFLEPTNPIIRREMYDEDYMETFVEPTYPIVRREMFDEDNMKHLLVDDRYSQSDRKRMSLYYKKKRNAGTAQVIYTLAAGCEANSLGRLFAQNSLGIANWAWTMRNPLAQKWYWDIDIANSHYRIALEFCKRYEIPYEKIAHYCDNRQAVLSMVCSDNRERAKMEFLKVLYGGDIKLYSCYVEMGEGVISKEGFAYLKGMVAEIALLSETIWTNYPQYHNLKTGTDYEDKKSVRISKKPNPKASLMSLIFQTEERKMLMLIAEHFRLNGRYMGVLIHDGGYVEKISDETEFPKDLLVGASQEIERHLGYNVTLIQKPITHNWEPKNPLKNTVAIFEEWEKTHCKILDTGMYVEEVVRDGQSTILVRCEKRLQECFRHLSITEQVIDKNFETKDVKVSFIDKWTKHNDTIRTYTHMGVYPPPLECTDTVYNLWKPFEASKLIIEESPEALEMFKKLMFHLGGKDDNVALYLIQWLAQSLQYPAIKTGVIPNLISNQGAGKGSFWDTITALMGACRIISTAEPDNVFGRFNAQLASAFMINFNEMNINQMNAFEGKLRLIATDPIIHVEKKQCDSFPIKSYHRFIVTTNNEFGCVVMKNDDRRNFIVRASDDLISDKQFFIDYRAKVINSNAGLSTIYNYLMNIEGMDKFINIKKPRTNYEEELILLNRTPYEAWVEDYTNRNRETTETRFKSKDLFDDFLKFVEAKNNHKFTTGSFGMRIMNVVLGGITRGGQVKSRGMVYETKEFNWALLRKRYPYKEIECIDENAYNTDEEDNCDTVHGKYINDIE
;
A
#
# COMPACT_ATOMS: atom_id res chain seq x y z
N MET A 1 6.06 -48.81 1.45
CA MET A 1 5.41 -47.75 2.24
C MET A 1 5.61 -46.44 1.50
N GLU A 2 4.86 -46.23 0.43
CA GLU A 2 4.85 -44.94 -0.27
C GLU A 2 3.83 -44.05 0.43
N THR A 3 4.34 -42.94 0.96
CA THR A 3 3.60 -41.88 1.61
C THR A 3 2.76 -41.14 0.58
N PHE A 4 1.42 -41.30 0.66
CA PHE A 4 0.49 -40.37 0.03
C PHE A 4 0.64 -39.00 0.70
N LEU A 5 1.45 -38.12 0.08
CA LEU A 5 1.45 -36.70 0.34
C LEU A 5 0.20 -36.12 -0.32
N GLU A 6 -0.77 -35.66 0.48
CA GLU A 6 -1.86 -34.83 -0.05
C GLU A 6 -1.29 -33.50 -0.57
N PRO A 7 -1.59 -33.09 -1.81
CA PRO A 7 -1.08 -31.85 -2.36
C PRO A 7 -1.81 -30.63 -1.79
N THR A 8 -1.04 -29.60 -1.54
CA THR A 8 -1.47 -28.22 -1.29
C THR A 8 -2.38 -27.73 -2.42
N ASN A 9 -3.60 -27.34 -2.04
CA ASN A 9 -4.56 -26.45 -2.73
C ASN A 9 -4.40 -26.26 -4.26
N PRO A 10 -5.35 -26.80 -5.05
CA PRO A 10 -5.71 -26.20 -6.32
C PRO A 10 -7.17 -25.75 -6.27
N ILE A 11 -7.38 -24.45 -6.55
CA ILE A 11 -8.64 -23.95 -7.10
C ILE A 11 -8.82 -24.66 -8.45
N ILE A 12 -9.51 -25.80 -8.46
CA ILE A 12 -9.84 -26.51 -9.70
C ILE A 12 -11.08 -25.87 -10.29
N ARG A 13 -10.92 -25.33 -11.50
CA ARG A 13 -11.97 -24.82 -12.36
C ARG A 13 -13.03 -25.91 -12.58
N ARG A 14 -14.28 -25.45 -12.65
CA ARG A 14 -15.51 -26.16 -12.93
C ARG A 14 -15.49 -26.78 -14.35
N GLU A 15 -14.69 -27.80 -14.58
CA GLU A 15 -14.71 -28.62 -15.80
C GLU A 15 -14.99 -30.08 -15.40
N MET A 16 -16.23 -30.51 -15.68
CA MET A 16 -16.72 -31.89 -15.76
C MET A 16 -16.13 -32.91 -14.75
N TYR A 17 -16.80 -33.07 -13.61
CA TYR A 17 -16.72 -34.33 -12.86
C TYR A 17 -17.85 -35.23 -13.37
N ASP A 18 -17.51 -36.40 -13.92
CA ASP A 18 -18.47 -37.45 -14.31
C ASP A 18 -19.30 -37.88 -13.10
N GLU A 19 -20.60 -38.11 -13.31
CA GLU A 19 -21.58 -38.57 -12.31
C GLU A 19 -21.21 -39.93 -11.65
N ASP A 20 -20.21 -40.65 -12.20
CA ASP A 20 -19.79 -42.01 -11.84
C ASP A 20 -19.04 -42.14 -10.49
N TYR A 21 -18.38 -41.08 -9.98
CA TYR A 21 -17.43 -41.29 -8.86
C TYR A 21 -18.11 -41.68 -7.54
N MET A 22 -19.30 -41.14 -7.28
CA MET A 22 -20.07 -41.48 -6.08
C MET A 22 -20.64 -42.91 -6.16
N GLU A 23 -20.84 -43.50 -7.34
CA GLU A 23 -21.36 -44.88 -7.47
C GLU A 23 -20.42 -45.93 -6.86
N THR A 24 -19.13 -45.59 -6.73
CA THR A 24 -18.08 -46.47 -6.20
C THR A 24 -17.69 -46.17 -4.74
N PHE A 25 -18.46 -45.35 -4.02
CA PHE A 25 -18.11 -44.97 -2.65
C PHE A 25 -17.96 -46.19 -1.73
N VAL A 26 -16.80 -46.30 -1.09
CA VAL A 26 -16.53 -47.29 -0.05
C VAL A 26 -16.13 -46.56 1.23
N GLU A 27 -16.74 -46.95 2.34
CA GLU A 27 -16.40 -46.40 3.65
C GLU A 27 -14.90 -46.60 3.96
N PRO A 28 -14.18 -45.55 4.42
CA PRO A 28 -12.75 -45.67 4.69
C PRO A 28 -12.45 -46.61 5.87
N THR A 29 -11.27 -47.22 5.84
CA THR A 29 -10.74 -47.98 6.99
C THR A 29 -10.21 -47.03 8.07
N TYR A 30 -10.45 -47.38 9.33
CA TYR A 30 -9.99 -46.58 10.48
C TYR A 30 -8.70 -47.14 11.07
N PRO A 31 -7.80 -46.28 11.59
CA PRO A 31 -7.99 -44.86 11.87
C PRO A 31 -7.90 -43.94 10.64
N ILE A 32 -8.56 -42.78 10.71
CA ILE A 32 -8.43 -41.73 9.68
C ILE A 32 -7.81 -40.46 10.27
N VAL A 33 -7.12 -39.67 9.45
CA VAL A 33 -6.49 -38.41 9.87
C VAL A 33 -7.25 -37.24 9.26
N ARG A 34 -7.50 -36.21 10.06
CA ARG A 34 -8.08 -34.93 9.63
C ARG A 34 -7.21 -33.76 10.08
N ARG A 35 -7.21 -32.70 9.28
CA ARG A 35 -6.65 -31.40 9.65
C ARG A 35 -7.74 -30.57 10.31
N GLU A 36 -7.50 -30.16 11.54
CA GLU A 36 -8.36 -29.25 12.28
C GLU A 36 -7.74 -27.84 12.30
N MET A 37 -8.57 -26.84 12.06
CA MET A 37 -8.30 -25.41 12.18
C MET A 37 -8.82 -24.93 13.53
N PHE A 38 -8.13 -24.00 14.18
CA PHE A 38 -8.64 -23.38 15.39
C PHE A 38 -8.19 -21.92 15.51
N ASP A 39 -8.98 -21.13 16.23
CA ASP A 39 -8.59 -19.77 16.57
C ASP A 39 -7.47 -19.77 17.63
N GLU A 40 -6.27 -19.37 17.20
CA GLU A 40 -5.07 -19.39 18.05
C GLU A 40 -5.12 -18.35 19.17
N ASP A 41 -5.81 -17.22 18.98
CA ASP A 41 -5.93 -16.20 20.01
C ASP A 41 -6.89 -16.64 21.09
N ASN A 42 -8.04 -17.19 20.71
CA ASN A 42 -8.97 -17.81 21.66
C ASN A 42 -8.33 -19.01 22.38
N MET A 43 -7.51 -19.82 21.70
CA MET A 43 -6.78 -20.93 22.32
C MET A 43 -5.86 -20.46 23.45
N LYS A 44 -5.07 -19.39 23.25
CA LYS A 44 -4.17 -18.86 24.28
C LYS A 44 -4.95 -18.44 25.53
N HIS A 45 -6.10 -17.81 25.34
CA HIS A 45 -6.99 -17.39 26.42
C HIS A 45 -7.63 -18.57 27.17
N LEU A 46 -8.15 -19.55 26.44
CA LEU A 46 -8.79 -20.72 27.02
C LEU A 46 -7.82 -21.58 27.86
N LEU A 47 -6.55 -21.64 27.47
CA LEU A 47 -5.52 -22.40 28.19
C LEU A 47 -5.25 -21.90 29.61
N VAL A 48 -5.59 -20.64 29.91
CA VAL A 48 -5.32 -19.97 31.19
C VAL A 48 -6.60 -19.60 31.93
N ASP A 49 -7.76 -19.89 31.34
CA ASP A 49 -9.06 -19.58 31.88
C ASP A 49 -9.45 -20.57 33.00
N ASP A 50 -9.40 -20.07 34.23
CA ASP A 50 -9.70 -20.81 35.46
C ASP A 50 -11.17 -21.25 35.59
N ARG A 51 -12.06 -20.80 34.70
CA ARG A 51 -13.43 -21.34 34.58
C ARG A 51 -13.43 -22.81 34.13
N TYR A 52 -12.35 -23.28 33.49
CA TYR A 52 -12.22 -24.66 33.02
C TYR A 52 -11.29 -25.50 33.90
N SER A 53 -11.63 -26.79 34.01
CA SER A 53 -10.89 -27.73 34.84
C SER A 53 -9.42 -27.84 34.43
N GLN A 54 -8.53 -28.12 35.39
CA GLN A 54 -7.11 -28.29 35.09
C GLN A 54 -6.86 -29.45 34.11
N SER A 55 -7.69 -30.50 34.16
CA SER A 55 -7.65 -31.60 33.19
C SER A 55 -7.97 -31.14 31.76
N ASP A 56 -8.97 -30.27 31.59
CA ASP A 56 -9.35 -29.75 30.27
C ASP A 56 -8.25 -28.85 29.69
N ARG A 57 -7.71 -27.94 30.51
CA ARG A 57 -6.60 -27.06 30.12
C ARG A 57 -5.34 -27.85 29.75
N LYS A 58 -5.04 -28.94 30.49
CA LYS A 58 -3.95 -29.87 30.14
C LYS A 58 -4.18 -30.57 28.79
N ARG A 59 -5.40 -31.05 28.52
CA ARG A 59 -5.74 -31.66 27.22
C ARG A 59 -5.65 -30.66 26.08
N MET A 60 -6.16 -29.45 26.26
CA MET A 60 -6.01 -28.37 25.27
C MET A 60 -4.56 -28.04 24.99
N SER A 61 -3.70 -27.99 26.01
CA SER A 61 -2.28 -27.72 25.80
C SER A 61 -1.60 -28.85 25.02
N LEU A 62 -1.93 -30.11 25.29
CA LEU A 62 -1.43 -31.23 24.52
C LEU A 62 -1.88 -31.16 23.06
N TYR A 63 -3.12 -30.76 22.81
CA TYR A 63 -3.60 -30.48 21.45
C TYR A 63 -2.84 -29.32 20.81
N TYR A 64 -2.68 -28.21 21.51
CA TYR A 64 -1.99 -27.01 21.01
C TYR A 64 -0.52 -27.27 20.68
N LYS A 65 0.15 -28.17 21.43
CA LYS A 65 1.52 -28.63 21.13
C LYS A 65 1.63 -29.46 19.85
N LYS A 66 0.52 -30.01 19.33
CA LYS A 66 0.50 -30.69 18.01
C LYS A 66 0.43 -29.71 16.84
N LYS A 67 0.43 -28.39 17.09
CA LYS A 67 0.36 -27.39 16.03
C LYS A 67 1.57 -27.48 15.11
N ARG A 68 1.34 -27.46 13.80
CA ARG A 68 2.41 -27.39 12.80
C ARG A 68 2.63 -25.94 12.33
N ASN A 69 1.55 -25.24 11.99
CA ASN A 69 1.52 -23.84 11.56
C ASN A 69 0.51 -23.03 12.42
N ALA A 70 0.43 -21.71 12.24
CA ALA A 70 -0.50 -20.82 12.97
C ALA A 70 -1.97 -21.31 12.86
N GLY A 71 -2.49 -21.91 13.92
CA GLY A 71 -3.89 -22.36 14.02
C GLY A 71 -4.25 -23.72 13.41
N THR A 72 -3.31 -24.64 13.12
CA THR A 72 -3.66 -25.98 12.54
C THR A 72 -3.14 -27.16 13.37
N ALA A 73 -3.92 -28.24 13.48
CA ALA A 73 -3.53 -29.49 14.15
C ALA A 73 -3.96 -30.72 13.35
N GLN A 74 -3.13 -31.78 13.36
CA GLN A 74 -3.51 -33.09 12.81
C GLN A 74 -4.14 -33.95 13.91
N VAL A 75 -5.36 -34.42 13.66
CA VAL A 75 -6.15 -35.23 14.58
C VAL A 75 -6.45 -36.59 13.96
N ILE A 76 -6.19 -37.63 14.75
CA ILE A 76 -6.45 -39.02 14.36
C ILE A 76 -7.79 -39.41 14.96
N TYR A 77 -8.72 -39.86 14.13
CA TYR A 77 -10.04 -40.34 14.51
C TYR A 77 -10.07 -41.87 14.49
N THR A 78 -10.49 -42.47 15.60
CA THR A 78 -10.55 -43.92 15.79
C THR A 78 -11.95 -44.34 16.25
N LEU A 79 -12.31 -45.60 16.01
CA LEU A 79 -13.48 -46.20 16.65
C LEU A 79 -13.25 -46.35 18.16
N ALA A 80 -14.33 -46.52 18.90
CA ALA A 80 -14.26 -46.81 20.33
C ALA A 80 -13.61 -48.17 20.59
N ALA A 81 -12.90 -48.27 21.71
CA ALA A 81 -12.26 -49.50 22.15
C ALA A 81 -13.26 -50.67 22.24
N GLY A 82 -12.93 -51.77 21.57
CA GLY A 82 -13.75 -52.99 21.51
C GLY A 82 -14.71 -53.03 20.31
N CYS A 83 -14.81 -51.97 19.51
CA CYS A 83 -15.69 -51.91 18.35
C CYS A 83 -14.95 -52.03 16.99
N GLU A 84 -13.62 -51.95 17.00
CA GLU A 84 -12.77 -51.87 15.81
C GLU A 84 -12.92 -53.11 14.91
N ALA A 85 -12.87 -54.30 15.49
CA ALA A 85 -12.95 -55.56 14.76
C ALA A 85 -14.28 -55.74 13.99
N ASN A 86 -15.33 -55.05 14.41
CA ASN A 86 -16.66 -55.12 13.80
C ASN A 86 -17.05 -53.82 13.08
N SER A 87 -16.17 -52.82 13.04
CA SER A 87 -16.44 -51.49 12.47
C SER A 87 -17.72 -50.82 13.01
N LEU A 88 -17.96 -50.93 14.32
CA LEU A 88 -19.18 -50.43 14.97
C LEU A 88 -18.98 -49.09 15.68
N GLY A 89 -20.03 -48.28 15.71
CA GLY A 89 -20.14 -47.05 16.50
C GLY A 89 -19.57 -45.81 15.82
N ARG A 90 -19.36 -44.78 16.63
CA ARG A 90 -18.87 -43.45 16.24
C ARG A 90 -17.35 -43.36 16.21
N LEU A 91 -16.85 -42.30 15.57
CA LEU A 91 -15.44 -41.92 15.56
C LEU A 91 -15.13 -40.91 16.67
N PHE A 92 -14.00 -41.11 17.35
CA PHE A 92 -13.52 -40.24 18.42
C PHE A 92 -12.09 -39.78 18.12
N ALA A 93 -11.78 -38.54 18.46
CA ALA A 93 -10.40 -38.08 18.42
C ALA A 93 -9.54 -38.88 19.41
N GLN A 94 -8.44 -39.44 18.92
CA GLN A 94 -7.53 -40.27 19.70
C GLN A 94 -7.04 -39.50 20.93
N ASN A 95 -7.07 -40.16 22.10
CA ASN A 95 -6.75 -39.58 23.42
C ASN A 95 -7.63 -38.37 23.81
N SER A 96 -8.80 -38.21 23.18
CA SER A 96 -9.65 -37.01 23.32
C SER A 96 -8.93 -35.69 22.97
N LEU A 97 -8.01 -35.75 22.01
CA LEU A 97 -7.23 -34.59 21.54
C LEU A 97 -7.75 -34.12 20.17
N GLY A 98 -8.96 -33.56 20.16
CA GLY A 98 -9.59 -32.93 19.00
C GLY A 98 -10.72 -31.99 19.41
N ILE A 99 -11.06 -31.05 18.53
CA ILE A 99 -12.08 -30.00 18.76
C ILE A 99 -13.44 -30.61 19.15
N ALA A 100 -13.80 -31.73 18.54
CA ALA A 100 -15.07 -32.43 18.78
C ALA A 100 -15.28 -32.84 20.25
N ASN A 101 -14.19 -33.11 20.99
CA ASN A 101 -14.24 -33.64 22.36
C ASN A 101 -14.42 -32.57 23.44
N TRP A 102 -14.32 -31.28 23.11
CA TRP A 102 -14.46 -30.21 24.10
C TRP A 102 -15.91 -29.76 24.27
N ALA A 103 -16.21 -29.23 25.46
CA ALA A 103 -17.49 -28.63 25.76
C ALA A 103 -17.78 -27.45 24.81
N TRP A 104 -19.06 -27.19 24.56
CA TRP A 104 -19.53 -26.11 23.67
C TRP A 104 -18.86 -24.76 23.96
N THR A 105 -18.70 -24.42 25.25
CA THR A 105 -18.08 -23.16 25.71
C THR A 105 -16.60 -23.03 25.36
N MET A 106 -15.91 -24.12 25.01
CA MET A 106 -14.50 -24.14 24.59
C MET A 106 -14.39 -24.37 23.07
N ARG A 107 -15.23 -25.27 22.55
CA ARG A 107 -15.25 -25.69 21.15
C ARG A 107 -15.64 -24.55 20.22
N ASN A 108 -16.71 -23.84 20.53
CA ASN A 108 -17.27 -22.83 19.64
C ASN A 108 -16.37 -21.60 19.47
N PRO A 109 -15.73 -21.05 20.53
CA PRO A 109 -14.72 -20.00 20.36
C PRO A 109 -13.55 -20.40 19.47
N LEU A 110 -13.15 -21.67 19.48
CA LEU A 110 -12.05 -22.16 18.65
C LEU A 110 -12.48 -22.38 17.19
N ALA A 111 -13.74 -22.71 16.94
CA ALA A 111 -14.23 -23.14 15.64
C ALA A 111 -14.92 -22.03 14.82
N GLN A 112 -15.54 -21.05 15.47
CA GLN A 112 -16.43 -20.06 14.83
C GLN A 112 -15.79 -19.34 13.63
N LYS A 113 -14.52 -18.97 13.75
CA LYS A 113 -13.76 -18.28 12.71
C LYS A 113 -13.61 -19.12 11.43
N TRP A 114 -13.46 -20.43 11.58
CA TRP A 114 -12.99 -21.31 10.50
C TRP A 114 -14.05 -22.22 9.90
N TYR A 115 -15.18 -22.43 10.57
CA TYR A 115 -16.10 -23.52 10.25
C TYR A 115 -17.57 -23.14 10.11
N TRP A 116 -18.27 -23.90 9.27
CA TRP A 116 -19.72 -24.08 9.27
C TRP A 116 -20.08 -25.37 10.03
N ASP A 117 -21.11 -25.31 10.87
CA ASP A 117 -21.65 -26.48 11.59
C ASP A 117 -22.78 -27.12 10.76
N ILE A 118 -22.50 -28.29 10.18
CA ILE A 118 -23.46 -29.04 9.37
C ILE A 118 -24.01 -30.19 10.21
N ASP A 119 -25.33 -30.29 10.32
CA ASP A 119 -26.01 -31.24 11.20
C ASP A 119 -27.06 -32.05 10.44
N ILE A 120 -27.21 -33.33 10.81
CA ILE A 120 -28.23 -34.23 10.30
C ILE A 120 -29.48 -34.07 11.18
N ALA A 121 -30.51 -33.42 10.62
CA ALA A 121 -31.72 -33.16 11.37
C ALA A 121 -32.44 -34.46 11.74
N ASN A 122 -32.61 -34.69 13.05
CA ASN A 122 -33.37 -35.83 13.58
C ASN A 122 -32.78 -37.22 13.22
N SER A 123 -31.46 -37.30 13.03
CA SER A 123 -30.68 -38.48 12.63
C SER A 123 -31.21 -39.81 13.18
N HIS A 124 -31.18 -40.04 14.50
CA HIS A 124 -31.53 -41.34 15.07
C HIS A 124 -33.00 -41.76 14.89
N TYR A 125 -33.93 -40.81 14.85
CA TYR A 125 -35.34 -41.13 14.58
C TYR A 125 -35.60 -41.41 13.10
N ARG A 126 -34.84 -40.80 12.19
CA ARG A 126 -34.87 -41.17 10.76
C ARG A 126 -34.29 -42.57 10.55
N ILE A 127 -33.20 -42.93 11.26
CA ILE A 127 -32.67 -44.29 11.27
C ILE A 127 -33.71 -45.27 11.84
N ALA A 128 -34.35 -44.93 12.97
CA ALA A 128 -35.39 -45.75 13.59
C ALA A 128 -36.57 -46.02 12.65
N LEU A 129 -37.07 -44.98 11.97
CA LEU A 129 -38.14 -45.09 11.00
C LEU A 129 -37.79 -46.08 9.88
N GLU A 130 -36.58 -45.98 9.35
CA GLU A 130 -36.14 -46.85 8.25
C GLU A 130 -35.91 -48.29 8.70
N PHE A 131 -35.42 -48.51 9.92
CA PHE A 131 -35.36 -49.84 10.52
C PHE A 131 -36.74 -50.43 10.77
N CYS A 132 -37.72 -49.63 11.21
CA CYS A 132 -39.09 -50.11 11.36
C CYS A 132 -39.70 -50.54 10.02
N LYS A 133 -39.49 -49.77 8.95
CA LYS A 133 -39.93 -50.17 7.60
C LYS A 133 -39.25 -51.47 7.15
N ARG A 134 -37.93 -51.56 7.32
CA ARG A 134 -37.12 -52.73 6.92
C ARG A 134 -37.54 -54.02 7.61
N TYR A 135 -37.97 -53.93 8.87
CA TYR A 135 -38.38 -55.08 9.67
C TYR A 135 -39.91 -55.20 9.84
N GLU A 136 -40.69 -54.45 9.05
CA GLU A 136 -42.16 -54.48 9.06
C GLU A 136 -42.79 -54.25 10.44
N ILE A 137 -42.18 -53.36 11.25
CA ILE A 137 -42.63 -53.01 12.61
C ILE A 137 -43.62 -51.83 12.52
N PRO A 138 -44.73 -51.80 13.28
CA PRO A 138 -45.61 -50.63 13.34
C PRO A 138 -44.85 -49.34 13.73
N TYR A 139 -45.03 -48.26 12.95
CA TYR A 139 -44.25 -47.01 13.07
C TYR A 139 -45.08 -45.73 12.97
N GLU A 140 -46.40 -45.78 13.21
CA GLU A 140 -47.31 -44.64 13.03
C GLU A 140 -46.82 -43.37 13.79
N LYS A 141 -46.43 -43.52 15.06
CA LYS A 141 -45.95 -42.40 15.89
C LYS A 141 -44.55 -41.97 15.52
N ILE A 142 -43.66 -42.89 15.16
CA ILE A 142 -42.31 -42.57 14.69
C ILE A 142 -42.36 -41.78 13.37
N ALA A 143 -43.16 -42.23 12.38
CA ALA A 143 -43.34 -41.53 11.11
C ALA A 143 -43.97 -40.14 11.31
N HIS A 144 -45.08 -40.07 12.07
CA HIS A 144 -45.73 -38.80 12.39
C HIS A 144 -44.77 -37.81 13.06
N TYR A 145 -43.88 -38.28 13.96
CA TYR A 145 -42.87 -37.42 14.57
C TYR A 145 -41.80 -36.95 13.57
N CYS A 146 -41.35 -37.82 12.68
CA CYS A 146 -40.36 -37.46 11.67
C CYS A 146 -40.90 -36.40 10.69
N ASP A 147 -42.17 -36.53 10.30
CA ASP A 147 -42.79 -35.65 9.29
C ASP A 147 -43.32 -34.33 9.89
N ASN A 148 -43.74 -34.35 11.17
CA ASN A 148 -44.36 -33.20 11.85
C ASN A 148 -43.56 -32.71 13.06
N ARG A 149 -42.23 -32.91 13.05
CA ARG A 149 -41.34 -32.74 14.22
C ARG A 149 -41.57 -31.46 15.01
N GLN A 150 -41.67 -30.32 14.34
CA GLN A 150 -41.80 -29.03 15.01
C GLN A 150 -43.14 -28.91 15.76
N ALA A 151 -44.24 -29.30 15.12
CA ALA A 151 -45.56 -29.31 15.74
C ALA A 151 -45.63 -30.30 16.91
N VAL A 152 -45.03 -31.48 16.76
CA VAL A 152 -45.02 -32.51 17.82
C VAL A 152 -44.18 -32.08 19.03
N LEU A 153 -43.02 -31.43 18.82
CA LEU A 153 -42.22 -30.89 19.92
C LEU A 153 -43.01 -29.83 20.71
N SER A 154 -43.69 -28.92 20.01
CA SER A 154 -44.55 -27.90 20.64
C SER A 154 -45.76 -28.51 21.35
N MET A 155 -46.35 -29.58 20.82
CA MET A 155 -47.43 -30.32 21.49
C MET A 155 -46.95 -30.97 22.78
N VAL A 156 -45.73 -31.52 22.81
CA VAL A 156 -45.18 -32.20 23.99
C VAL A 156 -44.82 -31.22 25.09
N CYS A 157 -44.13 -30.13 24.76
CA CYS A 157 -43.73 -29.09 25.71
C CYS A 157 -43.71 -27.75 24.97
N SER A 158 -44.77 -26.95 25.11
CA SER A 158 -44.94 -25.70 24.35
C SER A 158 -43.99 -24.60 24.81
N ASP A 159 -43.61 -24.61 26.08
CA ASP A 159 -42.78 -23.63 26.78
C ASP A 159 -41.27 -23.95 26.70
N ASN A 160 -40.88 -25.21 26.48
CA ASN A 160 -39.47 -25.60 26.42
C ASN A 160 -39.18 -26.68 25.34
N ARG A 161 -38.70 -26.23 24.18
CA ARG A 161 -38.35 -27.12 23.05
C ARG A 161 -37.20 -28.09 23.36
N GLU A 162 -36.20 -27.67 24.14
CA GLU A 162 -35.07 -28.54 24.50
C GLU A 162 -35.51 -29.65 25.46
N ARG A 163 -36.42 -29.32 26.39
CA ARG A 163 -37.10 -30.32 27.22
C ARG A 163 -37.82 -31.37 26.37
N ALA A 164 -38.64 -30.94 25.40
CA ALA A 164 -39.31 -31.87 24.50
C ALA A 164 -38.33 -32.79 23.75
N LYS A 165 -37.23 -32.24 23.20
CA LYS A 165 -36.19 -33.04 22.53
C LYS A 165 -35.56 -34.09 23.44
N MET A 166 -35.26 -33.73 24.69
CA MET A 166 -34.71 -34.68 25.68
C MET A 166 -35.66 -35.85 25.94
N GLU A 167 -36.98 -35.61 26.00
CA GLU A 167 -37.96 -36.68 26.21
C GLU A 167 -38.01 -37.66 25.04
N PHE A 168 -37.96 -37.18 23.80
CA PHE A 168 -37.83 -38.06 22.63
C PHE A 168 -36.54 -38.87 22.67
N LEU A 169 -35.40 -38.29 23.09
CA LEU A 169 -34.15 -39.04 23.21
C LEU A 169 -34.24 -40.15 24.29
N LYS A 170 -34.87 -39.86 25.42
CA LYS A 170 -35.11 -40.84 26.49
C LYS A 170 -35.99 -41.98 26.02
N VAL A 171 -37.10 -41.65 25.33
CA VAL A 171 -38.03 -42.63 24.77
C VAL A 171 -37.33 -43.56 23.79
N LEU A 172 -36.46 -43.03 22.92
CA LEU A 172 -35.67 -43.83 21.98
C LEU A 172 -34.76 -44.85 22.66
N TYR A 173 -34.21 -44.53 23.84
CA TYR A 173 -33.25 -45.37 24.54
C TYR A 173 -33.77 -46.00 25.83
N GLY A 174 -35.10 -46.15 25.95
CA GLY A 174 -35.74 -46.93 27.02
C GLY A 174 -35.78 -46.25 28.39
N GLY A 175 -35.80 -44.91 28.43
CA GLY A 175 -36.00 -44.15 29.67
C GLY A 175 -37.42 -44.28 30.23
N ASP A 176 -37.56 -44.27 31.56
CA ASP A 176 -38.87 -44.36 32.20
C ASP A 176 -39.66 -43.05 32.09
N ILE A 177 -40.71 -43.07 31.27
CA ILE A 177 -41.59 -41.92 31.06
C ILE A 177 -42.48 -41.61 32.28
N LYS A 178 -42.65 -42.53 33.25
CA LYS A 178 -43.49 -42.33 34.45
C LYS A 178 -42.93 -41.28 35.39
N LEU A 179 -41.62 -41.03 35.34
CA LEU A 179 -40.93 -39.99 36.10
C LEU A 179 -41.32 -38.56 35.64
N TYR A 180 -42.08 -38.43 34.55
CA TYR A 180 -42.43 -37.15 33.91
C TYR A 180 -43.94 -36.94 33.72
N SER A 181 -44.76 -37.57 34.57
CA SER A 181 -46.20 -37.33 34.57
C SER A 181 -46.51 -35.84 34.84
N CYS A 182 -47.63 -35.34 34.33
CA CYS A 182 -48.10 -33.97 34.61
C CYS A 182 -48.39 -33.67 36.10
N TYR A 183 -48.20 -34.64 36.99
CA TYR A 183 -48.32 -34.53 38.45
C TYR A 183 -46.98 -34.47 39.20
N VAL A 184 -45.83 -34.43 38.50
CA VAL A 184 -44.49 -34.34 39.11
C VAL A 184 -43.77 -33.11 38.57
N GLU A 185 -43.64 -32.06 39.38
CA GLU A 185 -42.81 -30.90 39.05
C GLU A 185 -41.33 -31.27 39.14
N MET A 186 -40.65 -31.31 37.99
CA MET A 186 -39.20 -31.54 37.87
C MET A 186 -38.60 -30.45 36.98
N GLY A 187 -38.59 -29.19 37.45
CA GLY A 187 -37.95 -28.08 36.74
C GLY A 187 -38.53 -27.73 35.36
N GLU A 188 -38.02 -26.66 34.75
CA GLU A 188 -38.55 -25.91 33.59
C GLU A 188 -39.13 -26.76 32.43
N GLY A 189 -40.46 -26.74 32.27
CA GLY A 189 -41.18 -27.32 31.13
C GLY A 189 -42.17 -28.42 31.52
N VAL A 190 -43.48 -28.11 31.51
CA VAL A 190 -44.53 -29.09 31.86
C VAL A 190 -44.96 -29.88 30.62
N ILE A 191 -44.85 -31.21 30.68
CA ILE A 191 -45.32 -32.08 29.59
C ILE A 191 -46.86 -32.05 29.55
N SER A 192 -47.42 -31.74 28.38
CA SER A 192 -48.86 -31.72 28.18
C SER A 192 -49.47 -33.13 28.29
N LYS A 193 -50.76 -33.22 28.66
CA LYS A 193 -51.47 -34.52 28.72
C LYS A 193 -51.46 -35.24 27.37
N GLU A 194 -51.66 -34.48 26.29
CA GLU A 194 -51.61 -34.96 24.91
C GLU A 194 -50.21 -35.43 24.51
N GLY A 195 -49.18 -34.66 24.88
CA GLY A 195 -47.77 -35.01 24.71
C GLY A 195 -47.39 -36.32 25.42
N PHE A 196 -47.82 -36.49 26.67
CA PHE A 196 -47.59 -37.72 27.41
C PHE A 196 -48.26 -38.94 26.76
N ALA A 197 -49.50 -38.79 26.29
CA ALA A 197 -50.20 -39.86 25.57
C ALA A 197 -49.47 -40.23 24.27
N TYR A 198 -48.97 -39.24 23.53
CA TYR A 198 -48.17 -39.44 22.32
C TYR A 198 -46.86 -40.19 22.60
N LEU A 199 -46.09 -39.75 23.60
CA LEU A 199 -44.84 -40.40 23.99
C LEU A 199 -45.07 -41.84 24.45
N LYS A 200 -46.15 -42.11 25.18
CA LYS A 200 -46.52 -43.46 25.61
C LYS A 200 -46.82 -44.39 24.42
N GLY A 201 -47.51 -43.90 23.39
CA GLY A 201 -47.72 -44.65 22.15
C GLY A 201 -46.41 -44.99 21.44
N MET A 202 -45.49 -44.03 21.38
CA MET A 202 -44.18 -44.19 20.76
C MET A 202 -43.28 -45.20 21.49
N VAL A 203 -43.37 -45.28 22.83
CA VAL A 203 -42.63 -46.29 23.62
C VAL A 203 -42.94 -47.72 23.17
N ALA A 204 -44.19 -48.00 22.77
CA ALA A 204 -44.57 -49.33 22.29
C ALA A 204 -43.87 -49.68 20.96
N GLU A 205 -43.83 -48.74 20.01
CA GLU A 205 -43.13 -48.91 18.73
C GLU A 205 -41.62 -49.11 18.93
N ILE A 206 -41.00 -48.33 19.81
CA ILE A 206 -39.57 -48.44 20.12
C ILE A 206 -39.23 -49.72 20.87
N ALA A 207 -40.11 -50.19 21.76
CA ALA A 207 -39.91 -51.47 22.45
C ALA A 207 -39.81 -52.62 21.44
N LEU A 208 -40.75 -52.67 20.48
CA LEU A 208 -40.73 -53.66 19.38
C LEU A 208 -39.47 -53.54 18.52
N LEU A 209 -39.08 -52.32 18.17
CA LEU A 209 -37.85 -52.07 17.42
C LEU A 209 -36.60 -52.57 18.16
N SER A 210 -36.47 -52.24 19.45
CA SER A 210 -35.33 -52.65 20.26
C SER A 210 -35.27 -54.17 20.46
N GLU A 211 -36.41 -54.86 20.55
CA GLU A 211 -36.49 -56.33 20.61
C GLU A 211 -36.04 -56.96 19.28
N THR A 212 -36.50 -56.39 18.18
CA THR A 212 -36.20 -56.90 16.84
C THR A 212 -34.71 -56.74 16.53
N ILE A 213 -34.12 -55.58 16.84
CA ILE A 213 -32.67 -55.38 16.73
C ILE A 213 -31.91 -56.34 17.65
N TRP A 214 -32.38 -56.54 18.88
CA TRP A 214 -31.74 -57.49 19.79
C TRP A 214 -31.68 -58.91 19.22
N THR A 215 -32.79 -59.37 18.64
CA THR A 215 -32.94 -60.69 18.05
C THR A 215 -32.13 -60.85 16.76
N ASN A 216 -32.05 -59.81 15.93
CA ASN A 216 -31.37 -59.85 14.64
C ASN A 216 -29.84 -59.72 14.72
N TYR A 217 -29.29 -59.24 15.85
CA TYR A 217 -27.86 -59.03 16.03
C TYR A 217 -27.25 -59.79 17.24
N PRO A 218 -27.43 -61.12 17.34
CA PRO A 218 -26.93 -61.93 18.46
C PRO A 218 -25.40 -61.94 18.58
N GLN A 219 -24.69 -61.78 17.46
CA GLN A 219 -23.22 -61.74 17.41
C GLN A 219 -22.61 -60.61 18.24
N TYR A 220 -23.37 -59.53 18.52
CA TYR A 220 -22.87 -58.38 19.27
C TYR A 220 -23.21 -58.40 20.77
N HIS A 221 -23.97 -59.39 21.25
CA HIS A 221 -24.40 -59.44 22.66
C HIS A 221 -23.23 -59.52 23.66
N ASN A 222 -22.15 -60.19 23.26
CA ASN A 222 -20.95 -60.34 24.08
C ASN A 222 -19.88 -59.27 23.81
N LEU A 223 -20.15 -58.31 22.92
CA LEU A 223 -19.24 -57.20 22.64
C LEU A 223 -19.04 -56.37 23.91
N LYS A 224 -17.78 -56.07 24.24
CA LYS A 224 -17.45 -55.22 25.38
C LYS A 224 -17.39 -53.77 24.91
N THR A 225 -18.30 -52.93 25.39
CA THR A 225 -18.38 -51.51 24.97
C THR A 225 -18.58 -50.58 26.16
N GLY A 226 -18.01 -49.39 26.09
CA GLY A 226 -18.09 -48.38 27.16
C GLY A 226 -17.32 -48.75 28.43
N THR A 227 -17.46 -47.92 29.46
CA THR A 227 -16.91 -48.12 30.81
C THR A 227 -18.06 -48.16 31.81
N ASP A 228 -18.03 -49.12 32.74
CA ASP A 228 -18.96 -49.16 33.88
C ASP A 228 -18.86 -47.86 34.71
N TYR A 229 -20.01 -47.40 35.22
CA TYR A 229 -20.13 -46.15 35.99
C TYR A 229 -19.37 -46.24 37.33
N GLU A 230 -19.25 -47.45 37.90
CA GLU A 230 -18.58 -47.68 39.19
C GLU A 230 -17.11 -48.12 39.02
N ASP A 231 -16.80 -49.01 38.06
CA ASP A 231 -15.50 -49.71 38.00
C ASP A 231 -14.59 -49.32 36.82
N LYS A 232 -15.02 -48.42 35.92
CA LYS A 232 -14.27 -47.99 34.71
C LYS A 232 -13.76 -49.15 33.83
N LYS A 233 -14.43 -50.31 33.85
CA LYS A 233 -14.10 -51.48 33.02
C LYS A 233 -15.10 -51.66 31.88
N SER A 234 -14.66 -52.27 30.77
CA SER A 234 -15.54 -52.56 29.65
C SER A 234 -16.46 -53.75 29.94
N VAL A 235 -17.77 -53.51 29.86
CA VAL A 235 -18.82 -54.48 30.19
C VAL A 235 -19.44 -55.02 28.89
N ARG A 236 -19.80 -56.32 28.89
CA ARG A 236 -20.52 -56.93 27.77
C ARG A 236 -21.90 -56.29 27.63
N ILE A 237 -22.35 -56.05 26.39
CA ILE A 237 -23.67 -55.45 26.13
C ILE A 237 -24.79 -56.22 26.85
N SER A 238 -24.77 -57.56 26.84
CA SER A 238 -25.76 -58.40 27.52
C SER A 238 -25.82 -58.28 29.04
N LYS A 239 -24.83 -57.63 29.66
CA LYS A 239 -24.75 -57.39 31.11
C LYS A 239 -25.01 -55.93 31.49
N LYS A 240 -25.30 -55.05 30.54
CA LYS A 240 -25.68 -53.66 30.81
C LYS A 240 -27.11 -53.59 31.39
N PRO A 241 -27.46 -52.52 32.13
CA PRO A 241 -28.82 -52.34 32.66
C PRO A 241 -29.91 -52.37 31.58
N ASN A 242 -29.66 -51.71 30.45
CA ASN A 242 -30.56 -51.66 29.28
C ASN A 242 -29.87 -52.27 28.04
N PRO A 243 -29.75 -53.60 27.94
CA PRO A 243 -28.93 -54.26 26.93
C PRO A 243 -29.45 -54.03 25.50
N LYS A 244 -30.77 -54.08 25.31
CA LYS A 244 -31.45 -53.87 24.02
C LYS A 244 -31.24 -52.46 23.48
N ALA A 245 -31.53 -51.45 24.30
CA ALA A 245 -31.30 -50.04 23.96
C ALA A 245 -29.81 -49.74 23.74
N SER A 246 -28.92 -50.36 24.52
CA SER A 246 -27.46 -50.21 24.34
C SER A 246 -26.99 -50.74 22.99
N LEU A 247 -27.49 -51.90 22.56
CA LEU A 247 -27.16 -52.46 21.25
C LEU A 247 -27.74 -51.60 20.12
N MET A 248 -29.01 -51.21 20.22
CA MET A 248 -29.67 -50.33 19.24
C MET A 248 -28.92 -49.00 19.09
N SER A 249 -28.51 -48.38 20.19
CA SER A 249 -27.70 -47.14 20.14
C SER A 249 -26.39 -47.35 19.39
N LEU A 250 -25.68 -48.46 19.62
CA LEU A 250 -24.44 -48.74 18.91
C LEU A 250 -24.66 -48.95 17.40
N ILE A 251 -25.75 -49.61 17.02
CA ILE A 251 -26.13 -49.78 15.61
C ILE A 251 -26.46 -48.43 14.99
N PHE A 252 -27.27 -47.60 15.64
CA PHE A 252 -27.64 -46.28 15.10
C PHE A 252 -26.43 -45.36 14.97
N GLN A 253 -25.51 -45.38 15.94
CA GLN A 253 -24.23 -44.70 15.87
C GLN A 253 -23.37 -45.16 14.68
N THR A 254 -23.48 -46.44 14.29
CA THR A 254 -22.78 -46.98 13.13
C THR A 254 -23.37 -46.42 11.83
N GLU A 255 -24.69 -46.40 11.69
CA GLU A 255 -25.38 -45.85 10.53
C GLU A 255 -25.18 -44.33 10.41
N GLU A 256 -25.20 -43.63 11.55
CA GLU A 256 -24.86 -42.21 11.65
C GLU A 256 -23.44 -41.91 11.14
N ARG A 257 -22.44 -42.72 11.57
CA ARG A 257 -21.06 -42.59 11.09
C ARG A 257 -20.97 -42.80 9.58
N LYS A 258 -21.65 -43.80 9.02
CA LYS A 258 -21.66 -44.07 7.57
C LYS A 258 -22.20 -42.87 6.79
N MET A 259 -23.33 -42.30 7.24
CA MET A 259 -23.88 -41.07 6.66
C MET A 259 -22.87 -39.93 6.73
N LEU A 260 -22.23 -39.72 7.88
CA LEU A 260 -21.22 -38.67 8.03
C LEU A 260 -20.03 -38.81 7.07
N MET A 261 -19.55 -40.04 6.84
CA MET A 261 -18.46 -40.28 5.89
C MET A 261 -18.87 -40.03 4.44
N LEU A 262 -20.10 -40.39 4.09
CA LEU A 262 -20.65 -40.09 2.77
C LEU A 262 -20.81 -38.58 2.55
N ILE A 263 -21.29 -37.84 3.56
CA ILE A 263 -21.37 -36.37 3.53
C ILE A 263 -19.98 -35.77 3.33
N ALA A 264 -18.99 -36.23 4.09
CA ALA A 264 -17.62 -35.74 4.00
C ALA A 264 -17.03 -35.97 2.59
N GLU A 265 -17.32 -37.11 1.96
CA GLU A 265 -16.86 -37.41 0.61
C GLU A 265 -17.58 -36.59 -0.46
N HIS A 266 -18.91 -36.45 -0.37
CA HIS A 266 -19.69 -35.58 -1.26
C HIS A 266 -19.16 -34.14 -1.22
N PHE A 267 -18.87 -33.61 -0.02
CA PHE A 267 -18.26 -32.30 0.14
C PHE A 267 -16.85 -32.25 -0.45
N ARG A 268 -16.02 -33.28 -0.25
CA ARG A 268 -14.67 -33.34 -0.81
C ARG A 268 -14.67 -33.23 -2.34
N LEU A 269 -15.55 -33.98 -3.01
CA LEU A 269 -15.72 -33.93 -4.47
C LEU A 269 -16.18 -32.55 -4.97
N ASN A 270 -16.92 -31.82 -4.13
CA ASN A 270 -17.38 -30.45 -4.41
C ASN A 270 -16.44 -29.35 -3.87
N GLY A 271 -15.17 -29.69 -3.61
CA GLY A 271 -14.14 -28.72 -3.19
C GLY A 271 -14.35 -28.17 -1.77
N ARG A 272 -15.10 -28.87 -0.92
CA ARG A 272 -15.32 -28.54 0.50
C ARG A 272 -14.59 -29.54 1.39
N TYR A 273 -14.05 -29.07 2.52
CA TYR A 273 -13.30 -29.93 3.44
C TYR A 273 -13.96 -30.00 4.81
N MET A 274 -14.35 -31.21 5.23
CA MET A 274 -14.85 -31.46 6.58
C MET A 274 -13.70 -31.80 7.53
N GLY A 275 -13.28 -30.80 8.32
CA GLY A 275 -12.10 -30.89 9.18
C GLY A 275 -12.36 -31.54 10.55
N VAL A 276 -13.54 -31.29 11.14
CA VAL A 276 -13.91 -31.86 12.46
C VAL A 276 -15.09 -32.80 12.30
N LEU A 277 -14.92 -34.04 12.74
CA LEU A 277 -15.98 -35.05 12.70
C LEU A 277 -16.71 -35.02 14.05
N ILE A 278 -17.96 -34.59 14.02
CA ILE A 278 -18.82 -34.53 15.21
C ILE A 278 -19.90 -35.61 15.06
N HIS A 279 -20.61 -35.92 16.13
CA HIS A 279 -21.75 -36.81 16.04
C HIS A 279 -22.94 -36.06 15.46
N ASP A 280 -23.74 -36.73 14.65
CA ASP A 280 -24.91 -36.21 13.96
C ASP A 280 -24.60 -34.97 13.10
N GLY A 281 -23.34 -34.80 12.66
CA GLY A 281 -22.88 -33.64 11.91
C GLY A 281 -21.36 -33.49 11.82
N GLY A 282 -20.87 -32.39 11.25
CA GLY A 282 -19.44 -32.12 11.14
C GLY A 282 -19.16 -30.66 10.84
N TYR A 283 -17.94 -30.22 11.15
CA TYR A 283 -17.50 -28.86 10.85
C TYR A 283 -16.79 -28.82 9.50
N VAL A 284 -17.32 -28.01 8.60
CA VAL A 284 -16.83 -27.82 7.23
C VAL A 284 -16.14 -26.47 7.11
N GLU A 285 -14.93 -26.45 6.57
CA GLU A 285 -14.12 -25.23 6.49
C GLU A 285 -14.79 -24.16 5.62
N LYS A 286 -14.73 -22.91 6.10
CA LYS A 286 -15.14 -21.72 5.34
C LYS A 286 -14.12 -21.43 4.25
N ILE A 287 -14.61 -20.97 3.10
CA ILE A 287 -13.77 -20.36 2.06
C ILE A 287 -13.82 -18.81 2.18
N SER A 288 -12.87 -18.11 1.56
CA SER A 288 -12.80 -16.63 1.61
C SER A 288 -14.13 -16.01 1.16
N ASP A 289 -14.60 -15.01 1.91
CA ASP A 289 -15.79 -14.20 1.59
C ASP A 289 -17.13 -14.98 1.57
N GLU A 290 -17.17 -16.21 2.07
CA GLU A 290 -18.39 -17.02 2.17
C GLU A 290 -19.24 -16.58 3.38
N THR A 291 -20.47 -16.13 3.13
CA THR A 291 -21.41 -15.69 4.16
C THR A 291 -22.41 -16.77 4.61
N GLU A 292 -22.66 -17.78 3.77
CA GLU A 292 -23.53 -18.92 4.07
C GLU A 292 -23.03 -20.18 3.35
N PHE A 293 -23.34 -21.36 3.90
CA PHE A 293 -22.98 -22.62 3.24
C PHE A 293 -23.98 -22.93 2.11
N PRO A 294 -23.53 -23.36 0.91
CA PRO A 294 -24.42 -23.58 -0.22
C PRO A 294 -25.50 -24.63 0.06
N LYS A 295 -26.77 -24.23 -0.07
CA LYS A 295 -27.93 -25.11 0.18
C LYS A 295 -27.98 -26.29 -0.77
N ASP A 296 -27.58 -26.11 -2.03
CA ASP A 296 -27.58 -27.17 -3.03
C ASP A 296 -26.63 -28.32 -2.65
N LEU A 297 -25.51 -28.02 -1.97
CA LEU A 297 -24.60 -29.06 -1.46
C LEU A 297 -25.22 -29.86 -0.30
N LEU A 298 -26.05 -29.22 0.54
CA LEU A 298 -26.79 -29.92 1.60
C LEU A 298 -27.86 -30.84 1.02
N VAL A 299 -28.57 -30.38 -0.02
CA VAL A 299 -29.57 -31.18 -0.73
C VAL A 299 -28.91 -32.35 -1.46
N GLY A 300 -27.82 -32.10 -2.19
CA GLY A 300 -27.04 -33.11 -2.88
C GLY A 300 -26.53 -34.20 -1.93
N ALA A 301 -25.92 -33.82 -0.80
CA ALA A 301 -25.49 -34.79 0.20
C ALA A 301 -26.66 -35.59 0.82
N SER A 302 -27.83 -34.98 0.99
CA SER A 302 -29.04 -35.70 1.46
C SER A 302 -29.53 -36.73 0.44
N GLN A 303 -29.52 -36.38 -0.85
CA GLN A 303 -29.86 -37.29 -1.96
C GLN A 303 -28.88 -38.45 -2.07
N GLU A 304 -27.58 -38.20 -1.85
CA GLU A 304 -26.57 -39.26 -1.83
C GLU A 304 -26.79 -40.24 -0.69
N ILE A 305 -27.17 -39.76 0.49
CA ILE A 305 -27.52 -40.63 1.63
C ILE A 305 -28.72 -41.51 1.29
N GLU A 306 -29.77 -40.95 0.68
CA GLU A 306 -30.94 -41.72 0.26
C GLU A 306 -30.57 -42.76 -0.82
N ARG A 307 -29.75 -42.38 -1.80
CA ARG A 307 -29.28 -43.26 -2.88
C ARG A 307 -28.44 -44.44 -2.38
N HIS A 308 -27.47 -44.18 -1.51
CA HIS A 308 -26.47 -45.19 -1.09
C HIS A 308 -26.85 -45.97 0.16
N LEU A 309 -27.56 -45.34 1.10
CA LEU A 309 -27.86 -45.92 2.41
C LEU A 309 -29.36 -46.11 2.64
N GLY A 310 -30.22 -45.55 1.78
CA GLY A 310 -31.68 -45.66 1.89
C GLY A 310 -32.30 -44.78 2.97
N TYR A 311 -31.57 -43.81 3.53
CA TYR A 311 -32.09 -42.94 4.58
C TYR A 311 -32.54 -41.59 4.00
N ASN A 312 -33.82 -41.27 4.16
CA ASN A 312 -34.33 -39.94 3.86
C ASN A 312 -34.05 -39.00 5.05
N VAL A 313 -33.01 -38.19 4.92
CA VAL A 313 -32.56 -37.24 5.95
C VAL A 313 -32.48 -35.83 5.40
N THR A 314 -32.45 -34.84 6.30
CA THR A 314 -32.28 -33.44 5.92
C THR A 314 -31.06 -32.88 6.61
N LEU A 315 -30.12 -32.35 5.83
CA LEU A 315 -28.96 -31.62 6.35
C LEU A 315 -29.30 -30.15 6.58
N ILE A 316 -28.85 -29.61 7.70
CA ILE A 316 -29.04 -28.21 8.08
C ILE A 316 -27.71 -27.57 8.47
N GLN A 317 -27.51 -26.30 8.10
CA GLN A 317 -26.42 -25.49 8.62
C GLN A 317 -26.89 -24.80 9.92
N LYS A 318 -26.15 -24.99 11.02
CA LYS A 318 -26.34 -24.28 12.28
C LYS A 318 -25.30 -23.15 12.41
N PRO A 319 -25.66 -21.99 12.99
CA PRO A 319 -24.67 -20.98 13.31
C PRO A 319 -23.82 -21.42 14.51
N ILE A 320 -22.49 -21.30 14.38
CA ILE A 320 -21.58 -21.48 15.52
C ILE A 320 -21.60 -20.19 16.36
N THR A 321 -22.36 -20.20 17.45
CA THR A 321 -22.45 -19.08 18.40
C THR A 321 -21.80 -19.46 19.74
N HIS A 322 -21.29 -18.47 20.47
CA HIS A 322 -20.86 -18.64 21.86
C HIS A 322 -20.97 -17.32 22.63
N ASN A 323 -21.11 -17.42 23.96
CA ASN A 323 -21.11 -16.27 24.87
C ASN A 323 -19.82 -16.21 25.70
N TRP A 324 -18.79 -16.97 25.31
CA TRP A 324 -17.48 -16.91 25.96
C TRP A 324 -16.72 -15.67 25.50
N GLU A 325 -16.20 -14.93 26.49
CA GLU A 325 -15.29 -13.81 26.30
C GLU A 325 -14.04 -14.01 27.19
N PRO A 326 -12.85 -13.58 26.73
CA PRO A 326 -11.62 -13.72 27.50
C PRO A 326 -11.65 -12.84 28.77
N LYS A 327 -11.41 -13.44 29.95
CA LYS A 327 -11.36 -12.73 31.26
C LYS A 327 -10.35 -11.58 31.28
N ASN A 328 -9.20 -11.79 30.65
CA ASN A 328 -8.13 -10.81 30.49
C ASN A 328 -7.76 -10.79 29.00
N PRO A 329 -8.34 -9.90 28.18
CA PRO A 329 -7.95 -9.78 26.79
C PRO A 329 -6.46 -9.43 26.72
N LEU A 330 -5.70 -10.18 25.91
CA LEU A 330 -4.29 -9.93 25.69
C LEU A 330 -4.20 -8.57 25.01
N LYS A 331 -3.23 -7.73 25.37
CA LYS A 331 -3.00 -6.47 24.66
C LYS A 331 -2.87 -6.80 23.17
N ASN A 332 -3.85 -6.35 22.40
CA ASN A 332 -4.01 -6.77 21.01
C ASN A 332 -2.80 -6.30 20.21
N THR A 333 -1.88 -7.22 19.90
CA THR A 333 -0.66 -6.92 19.15
C THR A 333 -0.99 -6.45 17.73
N VAL A 334 -2.13 -6.90 17.19
CA VAL A 334 -2.63 -6.47 15.87
C VAL A 334 -2.92 -4.98 15.87
N ALA A 335 -3.63 -4.45 16.87
CA ALA A 335 -3.93 -3.02 16.96
C ALA A 335 -2.65 -2.15 17.07
N ILE A 336 -1.59 -2.67 17.71
CA ILE A 336 -0.29 -1.99 17.79
C ILE A 336 0.38 -1.95 16.41
N PHE A 337 0.30 -3.04 15.64
CA PHE A 337 0.82 -3.09 14.27
C PHE A 337 0.01 -2.21 13.33
N GLU A 338 -1.32 -2.23 13.40
CA GLU A 338 -2.19 -1.36 12.59
C GLU A 338 -1.88 0.12 12.83
N GLU A 339 -1.66 0.54 14.08
CA GLU A 339 -1.24 1.90 14.40
C GLU A 339 0.16 2.22 13.86
N TRP A 340 1.11 1.29 14.02
CA TRP A 340 2.48 1.43 13.51
C TRP A 340 2.53 1.57 11.98
N GLU A 341 1.72 0.79 11.28
CA GLU A 341 1.67 0.71 9.82
C GLU A 341 0.95 1.90 9.15
N LYS A 342 0.34 2.79 9.94
CA LYS A 342 -0.11 4.10 9.43
C LYS A 342 1.06 4.90 8.87
N THR A 343 2.23 4.80 9.49
CA THR A 343 3.44 5.54 9.12
C THR A 343 4.55 4.65 8.57
N HIS A 344 4.47 3.32 8.73
CA HIS A 344 5.49 2.38 8.28
C HIS A 344 4.98 1.39 7.24
N CYS A 345 5.79 1.09 6.22
CA CYS A 345 5.51 0.02 5.27
C CYS A 345 6.80 -0.60 4.71
N LYS A 346 6.64 -1.75 4.04
CA LYS A 346 7.74 -2.45 3.34
C LYS A 346 7.59 -2.35 1.82
N ILE A 347 8.70 -2.13 1.12
CA ILE A 347 8.79 -2.08 -0.33
C ILE A 347 9.38 -3.40 -0.83
N LEU A 348 8.64 -4.14 -1.65
CA LEU A 348 8.99 -5.51 -2.03
C LEU A 348 10.17 -5.54 -3.01
N ASP A 349 10.21 -4.68 -4.02
CA ASP A 349 11.23 -4.70 -5.08
C ASP A 349 12.64 -4.41 -4.56
N THR A 350 12.76 -3.59 -3.50
CA THR A 350 14.06 -3.18 -2.93
C THR A 350 14.32 -3.78 -1.54
N GLY A 351 13.32 -4.42 -0.92
CA GLY A 351 13.40 -4.88 0.47
C GLY A 351 13.53 -3.75 1.51
N MET A 352 13.33 -2.49 1.10
CA MET A 352 13.46 -1.32 1.97
C MET A 352 12.18 -1.09 2.79
N TYR A 353 12.32 -0.36 3.88
CA TYR A 353 11.21 0.08 4.73
C TYR A 353 11.07 1.60 4.63
N VAL A 354 9.82 2.06 4.52
CA VAL A 354 9.49 3.48 4.51
C VAL A 354 8.87 3.85 5.84
N GLU A 355 9.29 4.99 6.37
CA GLU A 355 8.79 5.65 7.57
C GLU A 355 8.36 7.08 7.20
N GLU A 356 7.11 7.42 7.45
CA GLU A 356 6.58 8.78 7.31
C GLU A 356 6.64 9.50 8.66
N VAL A 357 7.47 10.54 8.75
CA VAL A 357 7.70 11.31 9.98
C VAL A 357 7.21 12.74 9.78
N VAL A 358 6.44 13.25 10.73
CA VAL A 358 6.10 14.67 10.78
C VAL A 358 7.18 15.41 11.58
N ARG A 359 7.86 16.37 10.96
CA ARG A 359 8.83 17.27 11.59
C ARG A 359 8.40 18.71 11.34
N ASP A 360 8.27 19.50 12.40
CA ASP A 360 7.86 20.92 12.31
C ASP A 360 6.58 21.13 11.48
N GLY A 361 5.60 20.21 11.62
CA GLY A 361 4.34 20.22 10.88
C GLY A 361 4.41 19.68 9.44
N GLN A 362 5.60 19.31 8.95
CA GLN A 362 5.81 18.82 7.59
C GLN A 362 6.07 17.32 7.55
N SER A 363 5.39 16.61 6.64
CA SER A 363 5.62 15.19 6.40
C SER A 363 6.94 14.99 5.64
N THR A 364 7.81 14.14 6.18
CA THR A 364 9.10 13.74 5.62
C THR A 364 9.14 12.23 5.48
N ILE A 365 9.59 11.75 4.33
CA ILE A 365 9.70 10.32 4.04
C ILE A 365 11.13 9.85 4.31
N LEU A 366 11.29 8.83 5.15
CA LEU A 366 12.55 8.20 5.47
C LEU A 366 12.56 6.76 4.95
N VAL A 367 13.51 6.48 4.06
CA VAL A 367 13.76 5.11 3.57
C VAL A 367 14.92 4.48 4.36
N ARG A 368 14.75 3.23 4.81
CA ARG A 368 15.72 2.48 5.63
C ARG A 368 15.85 1.04 5.15
N CYS A 369 17.07 0.51 5.19
CA CYS A 369 17.28 -0.94 5.15
C CYS A 369 16.90 -1.58 6.49
N GLU A 370 16.67 -2.90 6.49
CA GLU A 370 16.24 -3.64 7.68
C GLU A 370 17.18 -3.45 8.88
N LYS A 371 18.50 -3.51 8.65
CA LYS A 371 19.50 -3.31 9.70
C LYS A 371 19.33 -1.94 10.38
N ARG A 372 19.13 -0.88 9.59
CA ARG A 372 18.99 0.47 10.13
C ARG A 372 17.65 0.67 10.84
N LEU A 373 16.59 0.07 10.33
CA LEU A 373 15.29 0.02 10.97
C LEU A 373 15.39 -0.64 12.36
N GLN A 374 16.02 -1.82 12.43
CA GLN A 374 16.25 -2.53 13.70
C GLN A 374 17.09 -1.71 14.67
N GLU A 375 18.20 -1.10 14.22
CA GLU A 375 19.03 -0.22 15.05
C GLU A 375 18.22 0.94 15.67
N CYS A 376 17.34 1.57 14.89
CA CYS A 376 16.51 2.69 15.35
C CYS A 376 15.46 2.24 16.37
N PHE A 377 14.83 1.08 16.18
CA PHE A 377 13.62 0.69 16.91
C PHE A 377 13.79 -0.50 17.87
N ARG A 378 15.00 -1.06 18.02
CA ARG A 378 15.26 -2.18 18.97
C ARG A 378 14.92 -1.90 20.43
N HIS A 379 14.80 -0.63 20.80
CA HIS A 379 14.43 -0.21 22.16
C HIS A 379 12.93 -0.37 22.43
N LEU A 380 12.12 -0.49 21.36
CA LEU A 380 10.69 -0.73 21.46
C LEU A 380 10.43 -2.20 21.78
N SER A 381 9.45 -2.42 22.64
CA SER A 381 9.13 -3.73 23.17
C SER A 381 7.65 -3.86 23.46
N ILE A 382 7.12 -5.04 23.25
CA ILE A 382 5.76 -5.41 23.64
C ILE A 382 5.81 -6.48 24.72
N THR A 383 4.83 -6.46 25.62
CA THR A 383 4.65 -7.50 26.63
C THR A 383 3.74 -8.57 26.05
N GLU A 384 4.26 -9.78 25.91
CA GLU A 384 3.47 -10.96 25.54
C GLU A 384 3.31 -11.85 26.78
N GLN A 385 2.10 -12.37 27.00
CA GLN A 385 1.90 -13.42 27.99
C GLN A 385 2.27 -14.76 27.36
N VAL A 386 3.24 -15.43 27.97
CA VAL A 386 3.67 -16.77 27.58
C VAL A 386 3.22 -17.72 28.68
N ILE A 387 2.73 -18.89 28.28
CA ILE A 387 2.33 -19.93 29.22
C ILE A 387 3.57 -20.72 29.60
N ASP A 388 3.87 -20.78 30.89
CA ASP A 388 5.02 -21.52 31.40
C ASP A 388 4.75 -23.05 31.43
N LYS A 389 5.73 -23.82 31.93
CA LYS A 389 5.60 -25.29 32.03
C LYS A 389 4.51 -25.74 33.03
N ASN A 390 4.09 -24.85 33.93
CA ASN A 390 3.11 -25.08 34.98
C ASN A 390 1.70 -24.58 34.60
N PHE A 391 1.52 -24.07 33.38
CA PHE A 391 0.28 -23.47 32.90
C PHE A 391 -0.08 -22.14 33.57
N GLU A 392 0.93 -21.41 34.05
CA GLU A 392 0.80 -20.06 34.56
C GLU A 392 1.24 -19.05 33.49
N THR A 393 0.53 -17.92 33.42
CA THR A 393 0.91 -16.79 32.55
C THR A 393 2.12 -16.08 33.12
N LYS A 394 3.16 -15.97 32.30
CA LYS A 394 4.31 -15.10 32.54
C LYS A 394 4.37 -14.01 31.49
N ASP A 395 4.44 -12.77 31.94
CA ASP A 395 4.75 -11.65 31.06
C ASP A 395 6.20 -11.71 30.62
N VAL A 396 6.41 -11.78 29.30
CA VAL A 396 7.72 -11.71 28.67
C VAL A 396 7.78 -10.47 27.80
N LYS A 397 8.81 -9.67 28.00
CA LYS A 397 9.09 -8.51 27.18
C LYS A 397 9.84 -8.97 25.92
N VAL A 398 9.25 -8.77 24.75
CA VAL A 398 9.85 -9.13 23.46
C VAL A 398 10.10 -7.87 22.62
N SER A 399 11.09 -7.95 21.73
CA SER A 399 11.43 -6.88 20.80
C SER A 399 10.26 -6.62 19.84
N PHE A 400 9.73 -5.39 19.85
CA PHE A 400 8.62 -5.01 18.99
C PHE A 400 9.01 -5.10 17.50
N ILE A 401 10.20 -4.58 17.16
CA ILE A 401 10.62 -4.50 15.76
C ILE A 401 10.90 -5.87 15.17
N ASP A 402 11.44 -6.81 15.95
CA ASP A 402 11.60 -8.20 15.49
C ASP A 402 10.25 -8.86 15.26
N LYS A 403 9.28 -8.61 16.15
CA LYS A 403 7.92 -9.15 15.99
C LYS A 403 7.27 -8.62 14.72
N TRP A 404 7.32 -7.30 14.50
CA TRP A 404 6.75 -6.68 13.32
C TRP A 404 7.44 -7.13 12.02
N THR A 405 8.75 -7.34 12.01
CA THR A 405 9.48 -7.69 10.77
C THR A 405 9.53 -9.19 10.46
N LYS A 406 9.51 -10.07 11.48
CA LYS A 406 9.70 -11.53 11.32
C LYS A 406 8.46 -12.37 11.59
N HIS A 407 7.48 -11.83 12.31
CA HIS A 407 6.35 -12.59 12.85
C HIS A 407 4.99 -11.92 12.57
N ASN A 408 4.95 -10.97 11.65
CA ASN A 408 3.73 -10.34 11.15
C ASN A 408 3.56 -10.74 9.67
N ASP A 409 2.58 -11.61 9.39
CA ASP A 409 2.31 -12.08 8.03
C ASP A 409 1.47 -11.06 7.22
N THR A 410 0.99 -9.99 7.87
CA THR A 410 0.10 -8.98 7.28
C THR A 410 0.75 -7.60 7.22
N ILE A 411 2.09 -7.51 7.15
CA ILE A 411 2.79 -6.22 7.05
C ILE A 411 2.27 -5.43 5.85
N ARG A 412 1.87 -4.17 6.06
CA ARG A 412 1.57 -3.24 4.98
C ARG A 412 2.74 -3.14 3.98
N THR A 413 2.47 -3.52 2.73
CA THR A 413 3.48 -3.63 1.67
C THR A 413 3.08 -2.88 0.40
N TYR A 414 4.09 -2.45 -0.36
CA TYR A 414 3.97 -1.91 -1.72
C TYR A 414 4.99 -2.59 -2.63
N THR A 415 4.71 -2.65 -3.93
CA THR A 415 5.61 -3.27 -4.92
C THR A 415 6.90 -2.44 -5.06
N HIS A 416 6.75 -1.16 -5.41
CA HIS A 416 7.85 -0.20 -5.52
C HIS A 416 7.45 1.19 -5.02
N MET A 417 8.41 2.12 -4.99
CA MET A 417 8.19 3.55 -4.72
C MET A 417 8.19 4.34 -6.03
N GLY A 418 7.36 5.37 -6.12
CA GLY A 418 7.35 6.28 -7.27
C GLY A 418 6.86 7.68 -6.91
N VAL A 419 7.09 8.65 -7.79
CA VAL A 419 6.70 10.05 -7.59
C VAL A 419 5.53 10.35 -8.54
N TYR A 420 4.34 10.60 -7.99
CA TYR A 420 3.12 10.88 -8.77
C TYR A 420 2.51 12.22 -8.33
N PRO A 421 3.04 13.34 -8.84
CA PRO A 421 2.45 14.67 -8.67
C PRO A 421 1.19 14.84 -9.52
N PRO A 422 0.23 15.68 -9.10
CA PRO A 422 -0.91 16.05 -9.95
C PRO A 422 -0.48 16.56 -11.34
N PRO A 423 -1.24 16.23 -12.40
CA PRO A 423 -2.49 15.45 -12.40
C PRO A 423 -2.28 13.93 -12.48
N LEU A 424 -1.08 13.39 -12.24
CA LEU A 424 -0.84 11.95 -12.27
C LEU A 424 -1.50 11.26 -11.08
N GLU A 425 -2.11 10.11 -11.33
CA GLU A 425 -2.69 9.24 -10.29
C GLU A 425 -1.71 8.11 -9.95
N CYS A 426 -1.62 7.77 -8.65
CA CYS A 426 -0.83 6.66 -8.16
C CYS A 426 -1.71 5.44 -7.92
N THR A 427 -1.29 4.27 -8.39
CA THR A 427 -1.98 3.00 -8.12
C THR A 427 -1.75 2.54 -6.68
N ASP A 428 -2.71 1.80 -6.10
CA ASP A 428 -2.64 1.33 -4.70
C ASP A 428 -1.44 0.40 -4.40
N THR A 429 -0.86 -0.22 -5.42
CA THR A 429 0.31 -1.11 -5.28
C THR A 429 1.64 -0.36 -5.18
N VAL A 430 1.65 0.96 -5.38
CA VAL A 430 2.87 1.78 -5.43
C VAL A 430 2.86 2.80 -4.30
N TYR A 431 3.96 2.91 -3.58
CA TYR A 431 4.09 3.93 -2.55
C TYR A 431 4.39 5.29 -3.20
N ASN A 432 3.45 6.23 -3.09
CA ASN A 432 3.63 7.57 -3.63
C ASN A 432 4.55 8.43 -2.74
N LEU A 433 5.71 8.78 -3.26
CA LEU A 433 6.67 9.71 -2.65
C LEU A 433 6.19 11.18 -2.75
N TRP A 434 5.26 11.48 -3.65
CA TRP A 434 4.67 12.82 -3.72
C TRP A 434 3.64 13.03 -2.61
N LYS A 435 3.73 14.20 -1.95
CA LYS A 435 2.78 14.69 -0.95
C LYS A 435 2.21 16.05 -1.40
N PRO A 436 1.03 16.48 -0.95
CA PRO A 436 0.52 17.81 -1.29
C PRO A 436 1.43 18.95 -0.79
N PHE A 437 1.39 20.10 -1.45
CA PHE A 437 2.10 21.31 -1.01
C PHE A 437 1.53 21.82 0.31
N GLU A 438 2.34 22.47 1.16
CA GLU A 438 1.86 22.97 2.47
C GLU A 438 0.70 23.98 2.32
N ALA A 439 0.77 24.88 1.33
CA ALA A 439 -0.31 25.83 1.09
C ALA A 439 -1.63 25.19 0.69
N SER A 440 -1.63 23.98 0.12
CA SER A 440 -2.86 23.25 -0.23
C SER A 440 -3.65 22.77 1.00
N LYS A 441 -3.03 22.77 2.18
CA LYS A 441 -3.66 22.39 3.45
C LYS A 441 -4.26 23.58 4.21
N LEU A 442 -3.97 24.81 3.76
CA LEU A 442 -4.46 26.02 4.42
C LEU A 442 -5.93 26.26 4.09
N ILE A 443 -6.65 26.84 5.04
CA ILE A 443 -7.99 27.37 4.80
C ILE A 443 -7.83 28.63 3.94
N ILE A 444 -8.61 28.73 2.86
CA ILE A 444 -8.59 29.89 1.97
C ILE A 444 -9.16 31.08 2.74
N GLU A 445 -8.33 32.09 2.93
CA GLU A 445 -8.67 33.37 3.54
C GLU A 445 -8.15 34.49 2.62
N GLU A 446 -8.81 35.65 2.63
CA GLU A 446 -8.44 36.79 1.78
C GLU A 446 -7.61 37.82 2.55
N SER A 447 -6.46 38.17 1.99
CA SER A 447 -5.58 39.24 2.40
C SER A 447 -5.15 40.03 1.16
N PRO A 448 -5.95 41.03 0.72
CA PRO A 448 -5.62 41.86 -0.44
C PRO A 448 -4.25 42.54 -0.31
N GLU A 449 -3.89 42.96 0.91
CA GLU A 449 -2.60 43.56 1.22
C GLU A 449 -1.44 42.59 0.94
N ALA A 450 -1.52 41.33 1.39
CA ALA A 450 -0.49 40.33 1.13
C ALA A 450 -0.31 40.07 -0.38
N LEU A 451 -1.43 40.03 -1.12
CA LEU A 451 -1.40 39.86 -2.58
C LEU A 451 -0.75 41.06 -3.28
N GLU A 452 -1.04 42.28 -2.85
CA GLU A 452 -0.42 43.50 -3.37
C GLU A 452 1.09 43.52 -3.10
N MET A 453 1.50 43.17 -1.88
CA MET A 453 2.91 43.05 -1.52
C MET A 453 3.64 42.00 -2.35
N PHE A 454 3.01 40.85 -2.59
CA PHE A 454 3.54 39.81 -3.48
C PHE A 454 3.71 40.34 -4.91
N LYS A 455 2.67 40.95 -5.50
CA LYS A 455 2.73 41.53 -6.85
C LYS A 455 3.81 42.61 -6.95
N LYS A 456 3.93 43.47 -5.93
CA LYS A 456 4.99 44.48 -5.85
C LYS A 456 6.38 43.84 -5.85
N LEU A 457 6.61 42.82 -5.02
CA LEU A 457 7.87 42.06 -5.03
C LEU A 457 8.18 41.48 -6.42
N MET A 458 7.18 40.86 -7.07
CA MET A 458 7.34 40.27 -8.40
C MET A 458 7.63 41.32 -9.48
N PHE A 459 7.02 42.50 -9.40
CA PHE A 459 7.29 43.63 -10.29
C PHE A 459 8.74 44.12 -10.18
N HIS A 460 9.26 44.30 -8.96
CA HIS A 460 10.66 44.69 -8.75
C HIS A 460 11.64 43.58 -9.17
N LEU A 461 11.33 42.32 -8.88
CA LEU A 461 12.13 41.18 -9.36
C LEU A 461 12.11 41.03 -10.88
N GLY A 462 11.01 41.43 -11.52
CA GLY A 462 10.86 41.53 -12.98
C GLY A 462 11.60 42.71 -13.62
N GLY A 463 12.37 43.49 -12.85
CA GLY A 463 13.07 44.67 -13.38
C GLY A 463 12.14 45.84 -13.72
N LYS A 464 10.96 45.90 -13.06
CA LYS A 464 9.90 46.91 -13.31
C LYS A 464 9.27 46.81 -14.70
N ASP A 465 9.27 45.60 -15.27
CA ASP A 465 8.56 45.25 -16.50
C ASP A 465 7.39 44.31 -16.17
N ASP A 466 6.17 44.74 -16.43
CA ASP A 466 4.95 43.98 -16.15
C ASP A 466 4.91 42.64 -16.88
N ASN A 467 5.43 42.54 -18.11
CA ASN A 467 5.44 41.29 -18.87
C ASN A 467 6.42 40.29 -18.25
N VAL A 468 7.59 40.77 -17.80
CA VAL A 468 8.61 39.94 -17.14
C VAL A 468 8.11 39.47 -15.77
N ALA A 469 7.50 40.37 -15.00
CA ALA A 469 6.90 40.04 -13.70
C ALA A 469 5.76 39.04 -13.84
N LEU A 470 4.84 39.25 -14.80
CA LEU A 470 3.75 38.34 -15.10
C LEU A 470 4.26 36.96 -15.51
N TYR A 471 5.27 36.89 -16.38
CA TYR A 471 5.86 35.61 -16.81
C TYR A 471 6.49 34.84 -15.63
N LEU A 472 7.15 35.54 -14.70
CA LEU A 472 7.71 34.92 -13.49
C LEU A 472 6.60 34.41 -12.55
N ILE A 473 5.49 35.15 -12.40
CA ILE A 473 4.30 34.71 -11.67
C ILE A 473 3.69 33.46 -12.32
N GLN A 474 3.51 33.47 -13.64
CA GLN A 474 2.97 32.34 -14.41
C GLN A 474 3.86 31.09 -14.29
N TRP A 475 5.19 31.26 -14.28
CA TRP A 475 6.12 30.15 -14.06
C TRP A 475 5.93 29.49 -12.68
N LEU A 476 5.73 30.31 -11.64
CA LEU A 476 5.45 29.80 -10.29
C LEU A 476 4.06 29.14 -10.23
N ALA A 477 3.06 29.76 -10.85
CA ALA A 477 1.69 29.25 -10.94
C ALA A 477 1.64 27.87 -11.61
N GLN A 478 2.32 27.72 -12.75
CA GLN A 478 2.45 26.45 -13.46
C GLN A 478 3.06 25.36 -12.57
N SER A 479 4.12 25.70 -11.84
CA SER A 479 4.82 24.75 -10.98
C SER A 479 3.94 24.22 -9.85
N LEU A 480 2.98 25.02 -9.38
CA LEU A 480 2.02 24.63 -8.34
C LEU A 480 0.80 23.89 -8.91
N GLN A 481 0.25 24.37 -10.04
CA GLN A 481 -0.96 23.79 -10.65
C GLN A 481 -0.70 22.45 -11.34
N TYR A 482 0.43 22.35 -12.08
CA TYR A 482 0.77 21.19 -12.90
C TYR A 482 2.18 20.66 -12.58
N PRO A 483 2.42 20.20 -11.33
CA PRO A 483 3.75 19.77 -10.91
C PRO A 483 4.33 18.63 -11.75
N ALA A 484 3.50 17.75 -12.30
CA ALA A 484 3.92 16.69 -13.21
C ALA A 484 4.44 17.17 -14.58
N ILE A 485 4.05 18.37 -15.03
CA ILE A 485 4.39 18.90 -16.35
C ILE A 485 5.52 19.89 -16.18
N LYS A 486 6.73 19.63 -16.68
CA LYS A 486 7.85 20.58 -16.54
C LYS A 486 7.61 21.86 -17.34
N THR A 487 7.98 23.01 -16.77
CA THR A 487 7.93 24.31 -17.46
C THR A 487 8.86 24.37 -18.67
N GLY A 488 9.96 23.60 -18.65
CA GLY A 488 11.04 23.69 -19.64
C GLY A 488 11.89 24.96 -19.52
N VAL A 489 11.61 25.80 -18.50
CA VAL A 489 12.22 27.12 -18.29
C VAL A 489 12.84 27.21 -16.90
N ILE A 490 14.05 27.76 -16.83
CA ILE A 490 14.86 27.99 -15.64
C ILE A 490 15.02 29.51 -15.45
N PRO A 491 14.36 30.11 -14.45
CA PRO A 491 14.57 31.51 -14.11
C PRO A 491 15.98 31.72 -13.54
N ASN A 492 16.66 32.75 -14.01
CA ASN A 492 17.96 33.20 -13.54
C ASN A 492 17.78 34.64 -13.02
N LEU A 493 17.67 34.78 -11.70
CA LEU A 493 17.45 36.07 -11.05
C LEU A 493 18.78 36.67 -10.61
N ILE A 494 19.12 37.81 -11.21
CA ILE A 494 20.35 38.56 -10.97
C ILE A 494 19.99 39.84 -10.26
N SER A 495 20.63 40.12 -9.13
CA SER A 495 20.43 41.38 -8.41
C SER A 495 21.57 41.65 -7.45
N ASN A 496 21.72 42.91 -7.04
CA ASN A 496 22.48 43.22 -5.84
C ASN A 496 21.80 42.62 -4.60
N GLN A 497 22.57 42.42 -3.53
CA GLN A 497 22.04 41.89 -2.28
C GLN A 497 20.94 42.82 -1.73
N GLY A 498 19.85 42.25 -1.24
CA GLY A 498 18.72 43.02 -0.69
C GLY A 498 17.58 43.31 -1.68
N ALA A 499 17.68 42.97 -2.97
CA ALA A 499 16.60 43.25 -3.94
C ALA A 499 15.37 42.32 -3.83
N GLY A 500 15.29 41.45 -2.81
CA GLY A 500 14.12 40.59 -2.55
C GLY A 500 14.17 39.15 -3.06
N LYS A 501 15.28 38.69 -3.65
CA LYS A 501 15.44 37.27 -4.08
C LYS A 501 15.19 36.28 -2.94
N GLY A 502 15.68 36.59 -1.73
CA GLY A 502 15.48 35.78 -0.53
C GLY A 502 14.00 35.70 -0.14
N SER A 503 13.28 36.84 -0.14
CA SER A 503 11.84 36.86 0.17
C SER A 503 11.00 36.08 -0.83
N PHE A 504 11.36 36.10 -2.11
CA PHE A 504 10.71 35.24 -3.12
C PHE A 504 10.97 33.77 -2.85
N TRP A 505 12.21 33.41 -2.53
CA TRP A 505 12.57 32.04 -2.15
C TRP A 505 11.88 31.57 -0.87
N ASP A 506 11.77 32.43 0.15
CA ASP A 506 11.03 32.17 1.38
C ASP A 506 9.53 31.96 1.08
N THR A 507 8.96 32.74 0.14
CA THR A 507 7.57 32.57 -0.32
C THR A 507 7.37 31.21 -0.97
N ILE A 508 8.25 30.81 -1.90
CA ILE A 508 8.21 29.48 -2.52
C ILE A 508 8.32 28.38 -1.45
N THR A 509 9.21 28.58 -0.48
CA THR A 509 9.43 27.62 0.61
C THR A 509 8.22 27.47 1.50
N ALA A 510 7.55 28.57 1.85
CA ALA A 510 6.33 28.55 2.64
C ALA A 510 5.14 27.94 1.87
N LEU A 511 5.02 28.21 0.56
CA LEU A 511 3.97 27.64 -0.28
C LEU A 511 4.12 26.12 -0.46
N MET A 512 5.35 25.67 -0.77
CA MET A 512 5.60 24.27 -1.11
C MET A 512 5.84 23.40 0.13
N GLY A 513 6.49 23.93 1.16
CA GLY A 513 7.00 23.19 2.32
C GLY A 513 8.51 22.97 2.23
N ALA A 514 9.23 23.17 3.34
CA ALA A 514 10.68 23.13 3.39
C ALA A 514 11.28 21.78 2.97
N CYS A 515 10.57 20.66 3.22
CA CYS A 515 11.00 19.33 2.76
C CYS A 515 11.07 19.17 1.24
N ARG A 516 10.46 20.10 0.48
CA ARG A 516 10.41 20.14 -0.99
C ARG A 516 11.44 21.07 -1.61
N ILE A 517 12.25 21.73 -0.78
CA ILE A 517 13.14 22.80 -1.20
C ILE A 517 14.59 22.38 -0.98
N ILE A 518 15.43 22.61 -1.99
CA ILE A 518 16.88 22.54 -1.85
C ILE A 518 17.46 23.87 -2.32
N SER A 519 18.30 24.49 -1.50
CA SER A 519 19.11 25.64 -1.90
C SER A 519 20.57 25.29 -1.68
N THR A 520 21.41 25.42 -2.72
CA THR A 520 22.82 25.07 -2.61
C THR A 520 23.70 25.91 -3.53
N ALA A 521 24.93 26.18 -3.09
CA ALA A 521 26.00 26.75 -3.92
C ALA A 521 26.88 25.66 -4.56
N GLU A 522 26.67 24.39 -4.18
CA GLU A 522 27.48 23.25 -4.59
C GLU A 522 26.61 22.23 -5.34
N PRO A 523 26.67 22.20 -6.68
CA PRO A 523 25.83 21.31 -7.49
C PRO A 523 26.00 19.81 -7.18
N ASP A 524 27.15 19.40 -6.64
CA ASP A 524 27.40 18.00 -6.26
C ASP A 524 26.52 17.53 -5.08
N ASN A 525 25.97 18.45 -4.27
CA ASN A 525 24.97 18.09 -3.25
C ASN A 525 23.66 17.59 -3.87
N VAL A 526 23.40 17.95 -5.13
CA VAL A 526 22.21 17.56 -5.89
C VAL A 526 22.54 16.41 -6.84
N PHE A 527 23.62 16.54 -7.62
CA PHE A 527 23.96 15.60 -8.71
C PHE A 527 25.05 14.58 -8.35
N GLY A 528 25.56 14.61 -7.12
CA GLY A 528 26.54 13.66 -6.62
C GLY A 528 25.93 12.32 -6.22
N ARG A 529 26.78 11.47 -5.64
CA ARG A 529 26.43 10.09 -5.27
C ARG A 529 25.45 9.99 -4.10
N PHE A 530 25.43 10.95 -3.18
CA PHE A 530 24.55 10.91 -2.00
C PHE A 530 23.47 11.98 -2.11
N ASN A 531 22.38 11.66 -2.80
CA ASN A 531 21.35 12.61 -3.23
C ASN A 531 19.96 12.28 -2.66
N ALA A 532 19.89 11.62 -1.50
CA ALA A 532 18.65 11.16 -0.87
C ALA A 532 17.57 12.26 -0.70
N GLN A 533 17.97 13.52 -0.57
CA GLN A 533 17.06 14.67 -0.46
C GLN A 533 16.22 14.91 -1.73
N LEU A 534 16.69 14.46 -2.89
CA LEU A 534 15.95 14.55 -4.15
C LEU A 534 14.66 13.73 -4.17
N ALA A 535 14.50 12.74 -3.28
CA ALA A 535 13.28 11.96 -3.22
C ALA A 535 12.06 12.78 -2.76
N SER A 536 12.28 13.79 -1.90
CA SER A 536 11.22 14.68 -1.40
C SER A 536 11.25 16.07 -2.03
N ALA A 537 12.39 16.48 -2.59
CA ALA A 537 12.54 17.79 -3.22
C ALA A 537 11.69 17.96 -4.48
N PHE A 538 11.31 19.21 -4.75
CA PHE A 538 10.62 19.62 -5.96
C PHE A 538 11.24 20.88 -6.55
N MET A 539 11.59 21.88 -5.73
CA MET A 539 12.23 23.11 -6.19
C MET A 539 13.68 23.17 -5.72
N ILE A 540 14.58 23.44 -6.66
CA ILE A 540 16.02 23.50 -6.42
C ILE A 540 16.54 24.87 -6.83
N ASN A 541 17.07 25.62 -5.88
CA ASN A 541 17.80 26.86 -6.13
C ASN A 541 19.30 26.61 -6.13
N PHE A 542 19.95 27.01 -7.22
CA PHE A 542 21.39 27.14 -7.22
C PHE A 542 21.76 28.58 -6.89
N ASN A 543 22.21 28.80 -5.67
CA ASN A 543 22.55 30.13 -5.17
C ASN A 543 24.05 30.42 -5.35
N GLU A 544 24.38 31.61 -5.84
CA GLU A 544 25.76 32.12 -5.88
C GLU A 544 26.77 31.29 -6.69
N MET A 545 26.29 30.48 -7.64
CA MET A 545 27.19 29.77 -8.55
C MET A 545 27.93 30.72 -9.50
N ASN A 546 29.18 30.39 -9.79
CA ASN A 546 29.93 31.03 -10.87
C ASN A 546 29.69 30.33 -12.23
N ILE A 547 30.06 31.03 -13.32
CA ILE A 547 29.87 30.54 -14.70
C ILE A 547 30.58 29.21 -14.95
N ASN A 548 31.78 28.99 -14.39
CA ASN A 548 32.54 27.75 -14.62
C ASN A 548 31.86 26.54 -13.96
N GLN A 549 31.36 26.72 -12.72
CA GLN A 549 30.59 25.70 -12.02
C GLN A 549 29.32 25.39 -12.80
N MET A 550 28.52 26.41 -13.14
CA MET A 550 27.27 26.20 -13.87
C MET A 550 27.47 25.50 -15.22
N ASN A 551 28.48 25.91 -16.00
CA ASN A 551 28.82 25.29 -17.28
C ASN A 551 29.20 23.80 -17.14
N ALA A 552 29.88 23.41 -16.06
CA ALA A 552 30.24 22.01 -15.82
C ALA A 552 29.01 21.12 -15.59
N PHE A 553 27.93 21.67 -15.02
CA PHE A 553 26.70 20.94 -14.69
C PHE A 553 25.54 21.20 -15.65
N GLU A 554 25.67 22.18 -16.56
CA GLU A 554 24.64 22.58 -17.51
C GLU A 554 24.10 21.40 -18.33
N GLY A 555 24.99 20.50 -18.77
CA GLY A 555 24.60 19.28 -19.50
C GLY A 555 23.67 18.38 -18.67
N LYS A 556 23.96 18.18 -17.38
CA LYS A 556 23.13 17.38 -16.46
C LYS A 556 21.80 18.08 -16.16
N LEU A 557 21.83 19.40 -15.95
CA LEU A 557 20.63 20.21 -15.74
C LEU A 557 19.68 20.14 -16.94
N ARG A 558 20.21 20.24 -18.16
CA ARG A 558 19.43 20.13 -19.40
C ARG A 558 18.78 18.76 -19.56
N LEU A 559 19.48 17.69 -19.17
CA LEU A 559 18.90 16.34 -19.14
C LEU A 559 17.76 16.30 -18.13
N ILE A 560 17.95 16.78 -16.89
CA ILE A 560 16.95 16.73 -15.82
C ILE A 560 15.73 17.61 -16.08
N ALA A 561 15.92 18.74 -16.74
CA ALA A 561 14.83 19.65 -17.12
C ALA A 561 13.92 19.10 -18.23
N THR A 562 14.30 18.03 -18.96
CA THR A 562 13.49 17.46 -20.05
C THR A 562 12.70 16.24 -19.59
N ASP A 563 13.31 15.06 -19.41
CA ASP A 563 12.77 14.02 -18.50
C ASP A 563 13.71 12.81 -18.34
N PRO A 564 14.55 12.76 -17.29
CA PRO A 564 15.33 11.57 -16.97
C PRO A 564 14.87 10.95 -15.66
N ILE A 565 15.02 9.63 -15.62
CA ILE A 565 15.02 8.87 -14.39
C ILE A 565 16.29 9.24 -13.62
N ILE A 566 16.14 9.68 -12.37
CA ILE A 566 17.27 9.91 -11.46
C ILE A 566 17.37 8.74 -10.49
N HIS A 567 18.61 8.34 -10.19
CA HIS A 567 18.88 7.32 -9.19
C HIS A 567 19.12 8.01 -7.87
N VAL A 568 18.26 7.70 -6.88
CA VAL A 568 18.43 8.16 -5.52
C VAL A 568 19.33 7.17 -4.80
N GLU A 569 20.45 7.65 -4.26
CA GLU A 569 21.38 6.84 -3.48
C GLU A 569 21.56 7.46 -2.10
N LYS A 570 21.36 6.61 -1.07
CA LYS A 570 21.50 6.95 0.34
C LYS A 570 22.58 6.06 0.94
N LYS A 571 23.40 6.63 1.82
CA LYS A 571 24.48 5.89 2.48
C LYS A 571 23.90 4.65 3.19
N GLN A 572 24.49 3.47 2.91
CA GLN A 572 24.09 2.17 3.48
C GLN A 572 22.71 1.65 3.05
N CYS A 573 22.17 2.13 1.93
CA CYS A 573 20.97 1.59 1.29
C CYS A 573 21.23 1.43 -0.20
N ASP A 574 20.52 0.50 -0.84
CA ASP A 574 20.56 0.33 -2.29
C ASP A 574 19.98 1.56 -3.00
N SER A 575 20.51 1.84 -4.19
CA SER A 575 20.00 2.92 -5.02
C SER A 575 18.67 2.52 -5.65
N PHE A 576 17.73 3.47 -5.75
CA PHE A 576 16.43 3.25 -6.40
C PHE A 576 16.12 4.37 -7.40
N PRO A 577 15.51 4.04 -8.55
CA PRO A 577 15.15 5.03 -9.57
C PRO A 577 13.87 5.79 -9.21
N ILE A 578 13.82 7.09 -9.50
CA ILE A 578 12.59 7.89 -9.50
C ILE A 578 12.50 8.75 -10.76
N LYS A 579 11.27 9.05 -11.19
CA LYS A 579 11.05 10.09 -12.21
C LYS A 579 11.29 11.46 -11.61
N SER A 580 12.03 12.31 -12.33
CA SER A 580 12.31 13.67 -11.89
C SER A 580 11.21 14.63 -12.33
N TYR A 581 10.59 15.33 -11.39
CA TYR A 581 9.68 16.45 -11.69
C TYR A 581 10.25 17.80 -11.20
N HIS A 582 11.55 17.84 -10.90
CA HIS A 582 12.20 18.99 -10.27
C HIS A 582 12.10 20.26 -11.12
N ARG A 583 11.97 21.39 -10.43
CA ARG A 583 12.06 22.74 -10.97
C ARG A 583 13.36 23.36 -10.49
N PHE A 584 13.95 24.17 -11.37
CA PHE A 584 15.23 24.81 -11.12
C PHE A 584 15.08 26.31 -11.20
N ILE A 585 15.70 27.00 -10.27
CA ILE A 585 15.92 28.44 -10.28
C ILE A 585 17.38 28.70 -9.97
N VAL A 586 17.92 29.78 -10.50
CA VAL A 586 19.28 30.21 -10.22
C VAL A 586 19.23 31.63 -9.70
N THR A 587 19.85 31.87 -8.55
CA THR A 587 19.97 33.20 -7.95
C THR A 587 21.44 33.57 -7.85
N THR A 588 21.81 34.75 -8.36
CA THR A 588 23.19 35.21 -8.28
C THR A 588 23.28 36.72 -8.04
N ASN A 589 24.41 37.13 -7.46
CA ASN A 589 24.79 38.53 -7.29
C ASN A 589 25.79 38.96 -8.37
N ASN A 590 26.27 38.04 -9.22
CA ASN A 590 27.20 38.35 -10.29
C ASN A 590 26.48 39.12 -11.41
N GLU A 591 27.01 40.29 -11.77
CA GLU A 591 26.47 41.17 -12.81
C GLU A 591 26.56 40.61 -14.23
N PHE A 592 27.39 39.60 -14.47
CA PHE A 592 27.47 38.87 -15.74
C PHE A 592 26.61 37.60 -15.74
N GLY A 593 25.86 37.37 -14.66
CA GLY A 593 25.09 36.15 -14.45
C GLY A 593 25.98 34.93 -14.20
N CYS A 594 25.39 33.76 -14.40
CA CYS A 594 26.03 32.45 -14.17
C CYS A 594 25.84 31.49 -15.34
N VAL A 595 25.20 31.92 -16.43
CA VAL A 595 24.92 31.10 -17.62
C VAL A 595 25.37 31.85 -18.87
N VAL A 596 25.99 31.12 -19.79
CA VAL A 596 26.37 31.65 -21.11
C VAL A 596 25.12 31.70 -22.00
N MET A 597 24.58 32.90 -22.20
CA MET A 597 23.36 33.10 -22.98
C MET A 597 23.63 33.01 -24.49
N LYS A 598 22.73 32.35 -25.20
CA LYS A 598 22.74 32.24 -26.67
C LYS A 598 21.46 32.81 -27.25
N ASN A 599 21.52 33.25 -28.50
CA ASN A 599 20.39 33.90 -29.17
C ASN A 599 19.16 32.99 -29.34
N ASP A 600 19.35 31.67 -29.37
CA ASP A 600 18.31 30.65 -29.49
C ASP A 600 17.95 29.98 -28.14
N ASP A 601 18.39 30.55 -27.01
CA ASP A 601 18.12 29.98 -25.69
C ASP A 601 16.65 30.14 -25.28
N ARG A 602 15.93 29.01 -25.36
CA ARG A 602 14.53 28.89 -24.93
C ARG A 602 14.34 28.41 -23.49
N ARG A 603 15.41 28.00 -22.79
CA ARG A 603 15.35 27.38 -21.46
C ARG A 603 15.70 28.37 -20.36
N ASN A 604 16.71 29.21 -20.56
CA ASN A 604 17.12 30.17 -19.54
C ASN A 604 16.31 31.46 -19.67
N PHE A 605 15.57 31.81 -18.62
CA PHE A 605 14.86 33.08 -18.49
C PHE A 605 15.64 33.98 -17.54
N ILE A 606 16.40 34.94 -18.08
CA ILE A 606 17.33 35.75 -17.31
C ILE A 606 16.74 37.14 -17.02
N VAL A 607 16.76 37.52 -15.76
CA VAL A 607 16.14 38.76 -15.28
C VAL A 607 17.11 39.47 -14.34
N ARG A 608 17.40 40.74 -14.64
CA ARG A 608 18.06 41.65 -13.71
C ARG A 608 16.98 42.38 -12.92
N ALA A 609 16.88 42.10 -11.62
CA ALA A 609 15.93 42.75 -10.74
C ALA A 609 16.30 44.23 -10.51
N SER A 610 15.29 45.04 -10.19
CA SER A 610 15.45 46.45 -9.81
C SER A 610 16.10 46.57 -8.42
N ASP A 611 16.90 47.62 -8.26
CA ASP A 611 17.63 47.92 -7.02
C ASP A 611 16.76 48.71 -6.01
N ASP A 612 15.53 49.12 -6.39
CA ASP A 612 14.66 50.02 -5.62
C ASP A 612 14.33 49.51 -4.20
N LEU A 613 14.27 48.18 -4.02
CA LEU A 613 13.94 47.58 -2.72
C LEU A 613 15.16 47.37 -1.79
N ILE A 614 16.40 47.52 -2.27
CA ILE A 614 17.61 47.13 -1.50
C ILE A 614 17.71 47.80 -0.12
N SER A 615 17.19 49.02 0.01
CA SER A 615 17.21 49.79 1.25
C SER A 615 15.85 49.84 1.97
N ASP A 616 14.80 49.22 1.43
CA ASP A 616 13.46 49.24 2.00
C ASP A 616 13.30 48.13 3.06
N LYS A 617 13.93 48.34 4.22
CA LYS A 617 13.86 47.41 5.35
C LYS A 617 12.42 47.21 5.83
N GLN A 618 11.60 48.26 5.79
CA GLN A 618 10.22 48.22 6.29
C GLN A 618 9.37 47.30 5.41
N PHE A 619 9.49 47.42 4.09
CA PHE A 619 8.81 46.51 3.16
C PHE A 619 9.12 45.04 3.46
N PHE A 620 10.38 44.67 3.70
CA PHE A 620 10.73 43.27 3.98
C PHE A 620 10.28 42.77 5.36
N ILE A 621 10.25 43.65 6.37
CA ILE A 621 9.66 43.34 7.68
C ILE A 621 8.17 43.04 7.52
N ASP A 622 7.45 43.93 6.85
CA ASP A 622 6.02 43.79 6.60
C ASP A 622 5.73 42.57 5.72
N TYR A 623 6.56 42.31 4.69
CA TYR A 623 6.42 41.16 3.81
C TYR A 623 6.57 39.86 4.61
N ARG A 624 7.58 39.76 5.48
CA ARG A 624 7.76 38.57 6.30
C ARG A 624 6.58 38.37 7.27
N ALA A 625 6.08 39.43 7.90
CA ALA A 625 4.98 39.33 8.85
C ALA A 625 3.64 39.00 8.17
N LYS A 626 3.30 39.71 7.08
CA LYS A 626 1.98 39.68 6.44
C LYS A 626 1.86 38.65 5.32
N VAL A 627 2.97 38.23 4.73
CA VAL A 627 3.01 37.19 3.68
C VAL A 627 3.56 35.88 4.22
N ILE A 628 4.83 35.83 4.60
CA ILE A 628 5.53 34.56 4.90
C ILE A 628 5.01 33.90 6.19
N ASN A 629 4.79 34.68 7.24
CA ASN A 629 4.35 34.18 8.55
C ASN A 629 2.83 34.26 8.75
N SER A 630 2.06 34.49 7.69
CA SER A 630 0.61 34.69 7.74
C SER A 630 -0.10 33.60 6.93
N ASN A 631 -0.91 32.77 7.59
CA ASN A 631 -1.74 31.77 6.90
C ASN A 631 -2.67 32.43 5.88
N ALA A 632 -3.28 33.57 6.22
CA ALA A 632 -4.13 34.33 5.31
C ALA A 632 -3.35 34.86 4.10
N GLY A 633 -2.13 35.35 4.32
CA GLY A 633 -1.26 35.84 3.24
C GLY A 633 -0.85 34.72 2.27
N LEU A 634 -0.38 33.59 2.80
CA LEU A 634 0.00 32.43 1.99
C LEU A 634 -1.20 31.82 1.26
N SER A 635 -2.35 31.66 1.92
CA SER A 635 -3.54 31.07 1.30
C SER A 635 -4.11 31.98 0.22
N THR A 636 -4.08 33.31 0.40
CA THR A 636 -4.44 34.27 -0.66
C THR A 636 -3.53 34.15 -1.88
N ILE A 637 -2.21 34.12 -1.69
CA ILE A 637 -1.25 34.01 -2.80
C ILE A 637 -1.39 32.67 -3.49
N TYR A 638 -1.53 31.58 -2.74
CA TYR A 638 -1.76 30.25 -3.30
C TYR A 638 -3.04 30.22 -4.13
N ASN A 639 -4.15 30.75 -3.60
CA ASN A 639 -5.42 30.82 -4.33
C ASN A 639 -5.29 31.67 -5.61
N TYR A 640 -4.62 32.83 -5.53
CA TYR A 640 -4.33 33.65 -6.72
C TYR A 640 -3.57 32.85 -7.78
N LEU A 641 -2.48 32.17 -7.39
CA LEU A 641 -1.66 31.37 -8.30
C LEU A 641 -2.41 30.19 -8.88
N MET A 642 -3.27 29.51 -8.11
CA MET A 642 -4.04 28.35 -8.57
C MET A 642 -5.15 28.72 -9.57
N ASN A 643 -5.60 29.97 -9.60
CA ASN A 643 -6.66 30.45 -10.51
C ASN A 643 -6.12 31.16 -11.78
N ILE A 644 -4.81 31.19 -12.00
CA ILE A 644 -4.24 31.72 -13.26
C ILE A 644 -4.53 30.72 -14.38
N GLU A 645 -5.25 31.18 -15.41
CA GLU A 645 -5.64 30.34 -16.55
C GLU A 645 -4.49 30.01 -17.51
N GLY A 646 -4.61 28.88 -18.22
CA GLY A 646 -3.71 28.49 -19.32
C GLY A 646 -2.33 27.95 -18.91
N MET A 647 -2.12 27.63 -17.63
CA MET A 647 -0.82 27.16 -17.13
C MET A 647 -0.49 25.72 -17.53
N ASP A 648 -1.48 24.91 -17.93
CA ASP A 648 -1.28 23.60 -18.58
C ASP A 648 -0.45 23.72 -19.87
N LYS A 649 -0.54 24.87 -20.54
CA LYS A 649 0.14 25.20 -21.81
C LYS A 649 1.22 26.25 -21.65
N PHE A 650 1.77 26.44 -20.44
CA PHE A 650 2.81 27.44 -20.16
C PHE A 650 3.99 27.40 -21.14
N ILE A 651 4.40 26.21 -21.59
CA ILE A 651 5.51 26.04 -22.55
C ILE A 651 5.29 26.77 -23.89
N ASN A 652 4.04 27.11 -24.22
CA ASN A 652 3.67 27.85 -25.42
C ASN A 652 3.65 29.37 -25.19
N ILE A 653 3.73 29.83 -23.93
CA ILE A 653 3.82 31.26 -23.61
C ILE A 653 5.21 31.74 -23.99
N LYS A 654 5.28 32.72 -24.89
CA LYS A 654 6.55 33.28 -25.38
C LYS A 654 7.29 33.95 -24.24
N LYS A 655 8.47 33.41 -23.90
CA LYS A 655 9.42 33.99 -22.95
C LYS A 655 9.68 35.47 -23.33
N PRO A 656 9.44 36.46 -22.44
CA PRO A 656 9.79 37.83 -22.72
C PRO A 656 11.31 37.96 -22.83
N ARG A 657 11.78 38.78 -23.77
CA ARG A 657 13.20 39.06 -23.98
C ARG A 657 13.53 40.38 -23.31
N THR A 658 14.46 40.35 -22.35
CA THR A 658 14.84 41.55 -21.60
C THR A 658 16.03 42.25 -22.28
N ASN A 659 16.16 43.57 -22.12
CA ASN A 659 17.32 44.32 -22.63
C ASN A 659 18.64 43.74 -22.08
N TYR A 660 18.62 43.34 -20.81
CA TYR A 660 19.76 42.71 -20.15
C TYR A 660 20.12 41.33 -20.77
N GLU A 661 19.13 40.53 -21.17
CA GLU A 661 19.38 39.29 -21.94
C GLU A 661 20.10 39.61 -23.27
N GLU A 662 19.67 40.66 -23.97
CA GLU A 662 20.31 41.06 -25.23
C GLU A 662 21.76 41.49 -25.02
N GLU A 663 22.04 42.31 -24.00
CA GLU A 663 23.39 42.72 -23.63
C GLU A 663 24.28 41.53 -23.28
N LEU A 664 23.78 40.56 -22.51
CA LEU A 664 24.54 39.34 -22.19
C LEU A 664 24.80 38.48 -23.44
N ILE A 665 23.86 38.40 -24.38
CA ILE A 665 24.09 37.71 -25.65
C ILE A 665 25.19 38.42 -26.46
N LEU A 666 25.22 39.76 -26.45
CA LEU A 666 26.28 40.54 -27.09
C LEU A 666 27.64 40.32 -26.42
N LEU A 667 27.69 40.30 -25.08
CA LEU A 667 28.90 40.06 -24.30
C LEU A 667 29.44 38.63 -24.47
N ASN A 668 28.55 37.64 -24.61
CA ASN A 668 28.91 36.24 -24.82
C ASN A 668 29.30 35.92 -26.27
N ARG A 669 29.32 36.91 -27.18
CA ARG A 669 29.77 36.71 -28.57
C ARG A 669 31.22 36.25 -28.59
N THR A 670 31.48 35.22 -29.37
CA THR A 670 32.84 34.72 -29.54
C THR A 670 33.66 35.72 -30.37
N PRO A 671 35.00 35.78 -30.19
CA PRO A 671 35.86 36.62 -31.03
C PRO A 671 35.70 36.35 -32.53
N TYR A 672 35.35 35.12 -32.91
CA TYR A 672 35.10 34.72 -34.29
C TYR A 672 33.81 35.34 -34.83
N GLU A 673 32.73 35.35 -34.04
CA GLU A 673 31.46 35.97 -34.45
C GLU A 673 31.60 37.49 -34.59
N ALA A 674 32.26 38.12 -33.61
CA ALA A 674 32.55 39.56 -33.64
C ALA A 674 33.42 39.93 -34.86
N TRP A 675 34.45 39.13 -35.16
CA TRP A 675 35.30 39.34 -36.32
C TRP A 675 34.55 39.14 -37.64
N VAL A 676 33.71 38.11 -37.77
CA VAL A 676 32.93 37.90 -39.01
C VAL A 676 31.98 39.06 -39.28
N GLU A 677 31.35 39.61 -38.23
CA GLU A 677 30.50 40.80 -38.35
C GLU A 677 31.31 42.03 -38.77
N ASP A 678 32.41 42.33 -38.07
CA ASP A 678 33.32 43.44 -38.39
C ASP A 678 33.88 43.32 -39.83
N TYR A 679 34.40 42.15 -40.19
CA TYR A 679 34.94 41.87 -41.52
C TYR A 679 33.86 42.02 -42.60
N THR A 680 32.62 41.61 -42.33
CA THR A 680 31.48 41.80 -43.24
C THR A 680 31.15 43.27 -43.43
N ASN A 681 31.19 44.07 -42.37
CA ASN A 681 30.89 45.50 -42.42
C ASN A 681 32.01 46.29 -43.10
N ARG A 682 33.29 46.02 -42.79
CA ARG A 682 34.44 46.66 -43.45
C ARG A 682 34.52 46.34 -44.95
N ASN A 683 34.04 45.17 -45.35
CA ASN A 683 34.08 44.70 -46.74
C ASN A 683 32.68 44.72 -47.40
N ARG A 684 31.76 45.56 -46.91
CA ARG A 684 30.36 45.55 -47.36
C ARG A 684 30.18 45.87 -48.84
N GLU A 685 31.07 46.66 -49.44
CA GLU A 685 31.03 47.01 -50.87
C GLU A 685 31.93 46.10 -51.74
N THR A 686 32.63 45.12 -51.15
CA THR A 686 33.51 44.26 -51.95
C THR A 686 32.72 43.32 -52.87
N THR A 687 33.28 43.08 -54.05
CA THR A 687 32.83 42.04 -54.99
C THR A 687 33.71 40.79 -54.93
N GLU A 688 34.87 40.86 -54.26
CA GLU A 688 35.77 39.72 -54.10
C GLU A 688 35.15 38.70 -53.13
N THR A 689 34.99 37.46 -53.57
CA THR A 689 34.35 36.41 -52.75
C THR A 689 35.34 35.41 -52.18
N ARG A 690 36.60 35.38 -52.64
CA ARG A 690 37.56 34.33 -52.28
C ARG A 690 38.84 34.91 -51.69
N PHE A 691 39.15 34.51 -50.46
CA PHE A 691 40.28 35.05 -49.69
C PHE A 691 41.19 33.93 -49.20
N LYS A 692 42.49 34.19 -49.06
CA LYS A 692 43.43 33.20 -48.50
C LYS A 692 43.18 33.03 -47.01
N SER A 693 43.11 31.78 -46.55
CA SER A 693 42.88 31.44 -45.14
C SER A 693 43.94 32.05 -44.22
N LYS A 694 45.19 32.18 -44.70
CA LYS A 694 46.28 32.82 -43.95
C LYS A 694 46.04 34.32 -43.75
N ASP A 695 45.71 35.03 -44.82
CA ASP A 695 45.48 36.48 -44.78
C ASP A 695 44.28 36.83 -43.88
N LEU A 696 43.22 36.01 -43.93
CA LEU A 696 42.06 36.13 -43.02
C LEU A 696 42.44 35.87 -41.56
N PHE A 697 43.33 34.90 -41.30
CA PHE A 697 43.78 34.60 -39.95
C PHE A 697 44.69 35.72 -39.41
N ASP A 698 45.53 36.30 -40.26
CA ASP A 698 46.37 37.45 -39.88
C ASP A 698 45.50 38.70 -39.59
N ASP A 699 44.43 38.94 -40.36
CA ASP A 699 43.44 40.01 -40.07
C ASP A 699 42.69 39.73 -38.75
N PHE A 700 42.30 38.48 -38.51
CA PHE A 700 41.71 38.07 -37.24
C PHE A 700 42.66 38.25 -36.06
N LEU A 701 43.94 37.91 -36.21
CA LEU A 701 44.93 38.15 -35.16
C LEU A 701 45.07 39.65 -34.88
N LYS A 702 45.13 40.51 -35.90
CA LYS A 702 45.12 41.98 -35.71
C LYS A 702 43.87 42.48 -35.00
N PHE A 703 42.71 41.92 -35.33
CA PHE A 703 41.44 42.24 -34.66
C PHE A 703 41.45 41.85 -33.17
N VAL A 704 42.11 40.74 -32.81
CA VAL A 704 42.17 40.22 -31.44
C VAL A 704 43.40 40.71 -30.64
N GLU A 705 44.45 41.19 -31.30
CA GLU A 705 45.76 41.57 -30.74
C GLU A 705 45.70 42.67 -29.66
N ALA A 706 44.54 43.29 -29.44
CA ALA A 706 44.34 44.26 -28.39
C ALA A 706 43.72 43.73 -27.08
N LYS A 707 43.29 42.44 -26.95
CA LYS A 707 42.45 42.10 -25.77
C LYS A 707 42.58 40.78 -25.00
N ASN A 708 43.28 39.70 -25.38
CA ASN A 708 43.31 38.52 -24.48
C ASN A 708 44.44 37.48 -24.69
N ASN A 709 44.84 36.87 -23.57
CA ASN A 709 45.92 35.88 -23.37
C ASN A 709 45.64 34.48 -23.96
N HIS A 710 44.96 34.36 -25.11
CA HIS A 710 44.60 33.07 -25.73
C HIS A 710 45.40 32.77 -27.00
N LYS A 711 45.92 31.54 -27.12
CA LYS A 711 46.61 31.05 -28.33
C LYS A 711 45.58 30.61 -29.38
N PHE A 712 45.52 31.31 -30.51
CA PHE A 712 44.67 30.95 -31.66
C PHE A 712 45.46 30.14 -32.70
N THR A 713 44.81 29.19 -33.39
CA THR A 713 45.44 28.44 -34.49
C THR A 713 44.67 28.63 -35.79
N THR A 714 45.37 28.63 -36.92
CA THR A 714 44.78 28.83 -38.26
C THR A 714 43.72 27.78 -38.60
N GLY A 715 43.95 26.51 -38.21
CA GLY A 715 43.00 25.41 -38.42
C GLY A 715 41.71 25.54 -37.61
N SER A 716 41.81 25.89 -36.32
CA SER A 716 40.63 26.13 -35.48
C SER A 716 39.84 27.36 -35.93
N PHE A 717 40.53 28.41 -36.35
CA PHE A 717 39.92 29.63 -36.88
C PHE A 717 39.09 29.34 -38.14
N GLY A 718 39.70 28.72 -39.14
CA GLY A 718 39.04 28.44 -40.42
C GLY A 718 37.81 27.54 -40.30
N MET A 719 37.74 26.68 -39.27
CA MET A 719 36.55 25.88 -38.95
C MET A 719 35.47 26.69 -38.24
N ARG A 720 35.85 27.50 -37.24
CA ARG A 720 34.90 28.27 -36.42
C ARG A 720 34.18 29.34 -37.24
N ILE A 721 34.88 30.08 -38.09
CA ILE A 721 34.26 31.13 -38.93
C ILE A 721 33.22 30.57 -39.92
N MET A 722 33.43 29.35 -40.45
CA MET A 722 32.45 28.70 -41.33
C MET A 722 31.16 28.29 -40.61
N ASN A 723 31.24 28.11 -39.29
CA ASN A 723 30.10 27.73 -38.45
C ASN A 723 29.39 28.95 -37.83
N VAL A 724 29.91 30.17 -38.00
CA VAL A 724 29.25 31.39 -37.51
C VAL A 724 27.96 31.68 -38.28
N VAL A 725 28.05 31.68 -39.62
CA VAL A 725 26.89 31.73 -40.52
C VAL A 725 27.02 30.56 -41.49
N LEU A 726 26.20 29.53 -41.32
CA LEU A 726 26.22 28.36 -42.19
C LEU A 726 25.97 28.76 -43.64
N GLY A 727 26.92 28.41 -44.53
CA GLY A 727 26.90 28.82 -45.94
C GLY A 727 27.32 30.27 -46.19
N GLY A 728 27.59 31.05 -45.14
CA GLY A 728 28.11 32.42 -45.23
C GLY A 728 29.60 32.44 -45.56
N ILE A 729 30.37 31.53 -44.95
CA ILE A 729 31.78 31.28 -45.29
C ILE A 729 31.95 29.78 -45.56
N THR A 730 32.54 29.42 -46.69
CA THR A 730 32.74 28.03 -47.12
C THR A 730 34.20 27.78 -47.53
N ARG A 731 34.54 26.53 -47.86
CA ARG A 731 35.88 26.18 -48.35
C ARG A 731 36.00 26.62 -49.82
N GLY A 732 37.00 27.45 -50.13
CA GLY A 732 37.26 27.97 -51.49
C GLY A 732 38.24 27.13 -52.32
N GLY A 733 38.74 26.01 -51.78
CA GLY A 733 39.76 25.17 -52.41
C GLY A 733 41.19 25.68 -52.22
N GLN A 734 42.11 25.21 -53.06
CA GLN A 734 43.53 25.56 -53.02
C GLN A 734 43.94 26.44 -54.22
N VAL A 735 44.74 27.48 -53.96
CA VAL A 735 45.29 28.36 -54.99
C VAL A 735 46.82 28.30 -54.96
N LYS A 736 47.44 28.17 -56.13
CA LYS A 736 48.91 28.23 -56.29
C LYS A 736 49.34 29.66 -56.59
N SER A 737 50.26 30.18 -55.81
CA SER A 737 50.87 31.50 -56.02
C SER A 737 52.34 31.46 -55.60
N ARG A 738 53.25 31.98 -56.44
CA ARG A 738 54.71 32.02 -56.18
C ARG A 738 55.29 30.66 -55.70
N GLY A 739 54.84 29.55 -56.29
CA GLY A 739 55.33 28.20 -55.96
C GLY A 739 54.75 27.56 -54.68
N MET A 740 53.92 28.28 -53.92
CA MET A 740 53.26 27.78 -52.71
C MET A 740 51.76 27.53 -52.93
N VAL A 741 51.22 26.53 -52.24
CA VAL A 741 49.79 26.18 -52.24
C VAL A 741 49.13 26.82 -51.01
N TYR A 742 48.10 27.62 -51.23
CA TYR A 742 47.34 28.29 -50.17
C TYR A 742 45.91 27.76 -50.13
N GLU A 743 45.41 27.46 -48.94
CA GLU A 743 43.97 27.23 -48.74
C GLU A 743 43.21 28.56 -48.77
N THR A 744 42.00 28.53 -49.31
CA THR A 744 41.13 29.71 -49.40
C THR A 744 39.76 29.47 -48.79
N LYS A 745 39.07 30.57 -48.45
CA LYS A 745 37.69 30.62 -47.99
C LYS A 745 36.86 31.44 -48.96
N GLU A 746 35.61 31.03 -49.13
CA GLU A 746 34.66 31.70 -50.04
C GLU A 746 33.49 32.28 -49.26
N PHE A 747 33.21 33.56 -49.48
CA PHE A 747 32.25 34.38 -48.75
C PHE A 747 30.99 34.59 -49.58
N ASN A 748 29.85 34.21 -49.02
CA ASN A 748 28.53 34.56 -49.54
C ASN A 748 28.09 35.89 -48.90
N TRP A 749 28.46 36.99 -49.55
CA TRP A 749 28.17 38.32 -49.05
C TRP A 749 26.68 38.62 -48.91
N ALA A 750 25.82 38.09 -49.78
CA ALA A 750 24.38 38.29 -49.67
C ALA A 750 23.84 37.70 -48.36
N LEU A 751 24.29 36.50 -48.00
CA LEU A 751 23.88 35.85 -46.76
C LEU A 751 24.47 36.55 -45.51
N LEU A 752 25.74 36.94 -45.56
CA LEU A 752 26.41 37.65 -44.47
C LEU A 752 25.79 39.04 -44.23
N ARG A 753 25.56 39.84 -45.27
CA ARG A 753 24.92 41.17 -45.17
C ARG A 753 23.48 41.09 -44.69
N LYS A 754 22.75 40.03 -45.05
CA LYS A 754 21.40 39.77 -44.50
C LYS A 754 21.44 39.45 -43.01
N ARG A 755 22.47 38.73 -42.55
CA ARG A 755 22.66 38.39 -41.13
C ARG A 755 23.11 39.59 -40.30
N TYR A 756 23.92 40.48 -40.87
CA TYR A 756 24.48 41.67 -40.23
C TYR A 756 24.02 42.96 -40.95
N PRO A 757 22.76 43.40 -40.73
CA PRO A 757 22.25 44.63 -41.32
C PRO A 757 23.02 45.85 -40.81
N TYR A 758 23.21 46.87 -41.65
CA TYR A 758 23.87 48.12 -41.27
C TYR A 758 22.93 48.88 -40.31
N LYS A 759 23.43 49.26 -39.13
CA LYS A 759 22.78 50.29 -38.32
C LYS A 759 23.49 51.60 -38.64
N GLU A 760 22.79 52.56 -39.26
CA GLU A 760 23.26 53.95 -39.24
C GLU A 760 23.29 54.39 -37.78
N ILE A 761 24.46 54.83 -37.32
CA ILE A 761 24.57 55.60 -36.09
C ILE A 761 24.15 57.01 -36.49
N GLU A 762 22.96 57.45 -36.07
CA GLU A 762 22.67 58.89 -36.05
C GLU A 762 23.66 59.52 -35.07
N CYS A 763 24.58 60.33 -35.59
CA CYS A 763 25.40 61.19 -34.76
C CYS A 763 24.47 62.12 -33.97
N ILE A 764 24.49 62.02 -32.65
CA ILE A 764 23.93 63.04 -31.78
C ILE A 764 24.70 64.33 -32.09
N ASP A 765 23.98 65.36 -32.50
CA ASP A 765 24.51 66.69 -32.82
C ASP A 765 25.11 67.29 -31.54
N GLU A 766 26.43 67.46 -31.49
CA GLU A 766 27.16 68.05 -30.35
C GLU A 766 26.88 69.57 -30.16
N ASN A 767 25.90 70.15 -30.87
CA ASN A 767 25.53 71.57 -30.77
C ASN A 767 24.24 71.87 -29.99
N ALA A 768 23.63 70.91 -29.29
CA ALA A 768 22.36 71.13 -28.58
C ALA A 768 22.47 71.48 -27.08
N TYR A 769 23.67 71.77 -26.55
CA TYR A 769 23.85 72.25 -25.17
C TYR A 769 24.58 73.59 -25.15
N ASN A 770 23.89 74.64 -25.60
CA ASN A 770 24.19 76.02 -25.23
C ASN A 770 22.90 76.84 -25.34
N THR A 771 22.05 76.71 -24.33
CA THR A 771 21.16 77.80 -23.91
C THR A 771 21.08 77.75 -22.39
N ASP A 772 21.63 78.79 -21.81
CA ASP A 772 21.54 79.16 -20.41
C ASP A 772 20.09 79.18 -19.92
N GLU A 773 19.86 78.67 -18.72
CA GLU A 773 18.94 79.26 -17.75
C GLU A 773 19.44 78.88 -16.36
N GLU A 774 20.29 79.77 -15.82
CA GLU A 774 20.50 79.90 -14.38
C GLU A 774 19.19 80.37 -13.74
N ASP A 775 18.65 79.59 -12.80
CA ASP A 775 17.95 80.21 -11.66
C ASP A 775 17.97 79.32 -10.41
N ASN A 776 18.74 79.81 -9.43
CA ASN A 776 18.60 79.76 -7.98
C ASN A 776 17.76 78.65 -7.31
N CYS A 777 18.43 77.84 -6.47
CA CYS A 777 18.08 77.85 -5.05
C CYS A 777 19.28 77.55 -4.16
N ASP A 778 19.47 78.47 -3.22
CA ASP A 778 20.53 78.62 -2.28
C ASP A 778 20.50 77.58 -1.13
N THR A 779 21.72 77.23 -0.70
CA THR A 779 22.20 76.91 0.66
C THR A 779 21.29 76.22 1.71
N VAL A 780 21.86 75.22 2.41
CA VAL A 780 22.07 75.23 3.89
C VAL A 780 22.87 73.97 4.33
N HIS A 781 24.07 74.25 4.85
CA HIS A 781 24.85 73.59 5.93
C HIS A 781 25.27 72.10 5.76
N GLY A 782 26.51 71.67 5.99
CA GLY A 782 27.57 72.22 6.83
C GLY A 782 28.07 71.12 7.79
N LYS A 783 29.33 70.70 7.61
CA LYS A 783 30.29 70.10 8.58
C LYS A 783 29.73 69.25 9.73
N TYR A 784 30.24 68.03 9.90
CA TYR A 784 31.11 67.68 11.04
C TYR A 784 31.97 66.46 10.71
N ILE A 785 33.21 66.57 11.17
CA ILE A 785 34.37 65.68 11.06
C ILE A 785 34.53 64.98 12.43
N ASN A 786 35.19 63.81 12.43
CA ASN A 786 35.79 63.08 13.58
C ASN A 786 34.80 62.37 14.53
N ASP A 787 35.08 61.24 15.19
CA ASP A 787 36.24 60.36 15.32
C ASP A 787 35.78 59.20 16.25
N ILE A 788 36.42 58.02 16.15
CA ILE A 788 36.70 57.03 17.24
C ILE A 788 35.44 56.32 17.84
N GLU A 789 35.31 54.99 17.92
CA GLU A 789 36.23 53.88 18.25
C GLU A 789 35.71 52.56 17.69
#